data_AF-A0A369VYH2-F1
#
_entry.id   AF-A0A369VYH2-F1
#
_cell.length_a   1.000
_cell.length_b   1.000
_cell.length_c   1.000
_cell.angle_alpha   90.00
_cell.angle_beta   90.00
_cell.angle_gamma   90.00
#
_symmetry.space_group_name_H-M   'P 1'
#
loop_
_entity.id
_entity.type
_entity.pdbx_description
1 polymer ?
#
loop_
_entity_poly.entity_id
_entity_poly.type
_entity_poly.pdbx_seq_one_letter_code
_entity_poly.pdbx_strand_id
1 'polypeptide(L)'
;MLPGDLIDLTNCDREPIHQLGAIQPIGFLLALNQHWIVERASANLHDFLGITLAEAIGEPLGALIGDTAVHSFRNRVAMLRGADAVERIFGCSLRDDMRAFDIALHVSGDQIVIEGEPAAGEHGDATNTVRSMILRLDQTADLPRFFNEGARLVRGLTGYDRVMVYRFSQDGSGEVVAEAVKPGIGSFKGLHYPATDIPAQARELYRRNLLRIITDVDATPVPVHPALDPRGRPLDLSLSILRSVSPIHIEYLKNMGVRASMSISIMVDDQLWGLFACHHYSPMSPSFERRSVCELFAQMFSMRLESRERKDLVEFERRARDISDQLLGAVASDETLLNDPDWLGSILTSAIPADGVGVWINGSHAFWGQTPNAEQFRRIVTQLNEVSDGRVLATDRIGDVVPGGESFSSSAAGMLAIPISRQARDFVVLFRAEMIRSVSWGGDPHKPMEYGPNGPRLTPRQSFAEWKELVEGRAKAFTPSELRVAETLRATLIEVVLRMADEAQRLRQAANERQELLIAELNHRVRNILGVIRGLIRQSKPHDGSLESFVKLVDGRIHALARAHNQITDDHWGPAPLHALIDAEAAAFLAEGPTRIRTHGDFVLLNPQAYSTMALVIHELVTNSAKYGSLSDSGTVDIDWRRSPAGDLLVDWVEQGGPAVVPPTRKGFGTTIVDRSVPYDLGGEARIEYLPAGVRAYFRIPARHVHDGGEDRTPTIKFPRPALGHPVAPPTQVLGGQRVLLVEDSLIIALDAEDVLERLGADRVTTAATVDAALEALDVFEPTLAMLDINLGDRTSYPVADALDARGIPFLFASGYGEQAQLPEQHGGRSVVQKPYTIENVARALDQLLTSVR
;
A
#
# COMPACT_ATOMS: atom_id res chain seq x y z
N MET A 1 -1.58 -59.53 1.56
CA MET A 1 -0.93 -59.92 2.84
C MET A 1 -1.46 -61.28 3.22
N LEU A 2 -0.58 -62.18 3.69
CA LEU A 2 -0.99 -63.47 4.24
C LEU A 2 -1.61 -63.26 5.63
N PRO A 3 -2.46 -64.18 6.13
CA PRO A 3 -2.96 -64.11 7.49
C PRO A 3 -1.81 -64.42 8.46
N GLY A 4 -1.18 -63.40 9.04
CA GLY A 4 -0.09 -63.57 10.00
C GLY A 4 0.90 -62.41 10.18
N ASP A 5 0.87 -61.38 9.34
CA ASP A 5 1.78 -60.23 9.52
C ASP A 5 1.34 -59.33 10.69
N LEU A 6 2.24 -59.14 11.67
CA LEU A 6 2.04 -58.29 12.85
C LEU A 6 1.98 -56.80 12.44
N ILE A 7 1.02 -56.06 13.03
CA ILE A 7 0.63 -54.70 12.62
C ILE A 7 1.23 -53.64 13.57
N ASP A 8 1.98 -52.67 13.02
CA ASP A 8 2.56 -51.51 13.74
C ASP A 8 2.04 -50.15 13.22
N LEU A 9 2.54 -49.04 13.79
CA LEU A 9 2.17 -47.64 13.47
C LEU A 9 2.32 -47.26 11.99
N THR A 10 3.23 -47.90 11.24
CA THR A 10 3.41 -47.66 9.81
C THR A 10 2.43 -48.44 8.93
N ASN A 11 1.65 -49.34 9.53
CA ASN A 11 0.73 -50.27 8.87
C ASN A 11 -0.75 -50.08 9.29
N CYS A 12 -1.06 -49.14 10.19
CA CYS A 12 -2.45 -48.88 10.63
C CYS A 12 -3.36 -48.47 9.47
N ASP A 13 -2.88 -47.59 8.59
CA ASP A 13 -3.60 -47.19 7.36
C ASP A 13 -3.75 -48.34 6.33
N ARG A 14 -3.09 -49.48 6.57
CA ARG A 14 -3.06 -50.64 5.67
C ARG A 14 -3.88 -51.84 6.15
N GLU A 15 -4.49 -51.80 7.34
CA GLU A 15 -5.41 -52.87 7.75
C GLU A 15 -6.61 -52.88 6.78
N PRO A 16 -6.84 -53.99 6.03
CA PRO A 16 -7.93 -54.06 5.07
C PRO A 16 -9.25 -54.32 5.81
N ILE A 17 -9.74 -53.33 6.54
CA ILE A 17 -10.96 -53.40 7.37
C ILE A 17 -12.23 -53.74 6.57
N HIS A 18 -12.17 -53.60 5.24
CA HIS A 18 -13.22 -53.98 4.30
C HIS A 18 -13.17 -55.47 3.89
N GLN A 19 -12.10 -56.21 4.21
CA GLN A 19 -11.88 -57.61 3.81
C GLN A 19 -11.67 -58.55 5.02
N LEU A 20 -12.28 -58.25 6.17
CA LEU A 20 -12.15 -59.08 7.38
C LEU A 20 -12.76 -60.48 7.25
N GLY A 21 -13.60 -60.72 6.23
CA GLY A 21 -14.16 -62.04 5.92
C GLY A 21 -15.20 -62.54 6.92
N ALA A 22 -15.72 -61.66 7.78
CA ALA A 22 -16.73 -61.99 8.79
C ALA A 22 -17.78 -60.89 8.96
N ILE A 23 -18.96 -61.26 9.43
CA ILE A 23 -20.09 -60.40 9.76
C ILE A 23 -20.41 -60.44 11.26
N GLN A 24 -21.27 -59.53 11.73
CA GLN A 24 -21.88 -59.55 13.05
C GLN A 24 -23.03 -60.57 13.10
N PRO A 25 -23.29 -61.22 14.24
CA PRO A 25 -24.22 -62.36 14.33
C PRO A 25 -25.72 -61.97 14.33
N ILE A 26 -26.06 -60.71 14.05
CA ILE A 26 -27.45 -60.21 14.11
C ILE A 26 -28.28 -60.53 12.86
N GLY A 27 -27.63 -60.98 11.79
CA GLY A 27 -28.24 -61.30 10.51
C GLY A 27 -27.40 -62.30 9.72
N PHE A 28 -27.82 -62.58 8.49
CA PHE A 28 -27.12 -63.46 7.56
C PHE A 28 -26.61 -62.69 6.34
N LEU A 29 -25.61 -63.25 5.66
CA LEU A 29 -25.09 -62.75 4.38
C LEU A 29 -25.05 -63.87 3.35
N LEU A 30 -25.51 -63.56 2.13
CA LEU A 30 -25.33 -64.36 0.92
C LEU A 30 -24.62 -63.52 -0.14
N ALA A 31 -23.63 -64.08 -0.82
CA ALA A 31 -23.02 -63.48 -2.01
C ALA A 31 -23.25 -64.38 -3.21
N LEU A 32 -23.77 -63.82 -4.29
CA LEU A 32 -24.17 -64.54 -5.49
C LEU A 32 -23.46 -64.00 -6.72
N ASN A 33 -23.29 -64.82 -7.75
CA ASN A 33 -22.89 -64.30 -9.05
C ASN A 33 -24.07 -63.69 -9.81
N GLN A 34 -23.77 -63.17 -11.00
CA GLN A 34 -24.74 -62.56 -11.91
C GLN A 34 -25.86 -63.51 -12.37
N HIS A 35 -25.65 -64.83 -12.26
CA HIS A 35 -26.64 -65.85 -12.57
C HIS A 35 -27.53 -66.22 -11.37
N TRP A 36 -27.44 -65.50 -10.26
CA TRP A 36 -28.19 -65.76 -9.02
C TRP A 36 -27.87 -67.12 -8.38
N ILE A 37 -26.65 -67.61 -8.59
CA ILE A 37 -26.11 -68.79 -7.89
C ILE A 37 -25.36 -68.32 -6.65
N VAL A 38 -25.61 -68.94 -5.50
CA VAL A 38 -24.92 -68.60 -4.25
C VAL A 38 -23.48 -69.08 -4.32
N GLU A 39 -22.53 -68.16 -4.20
CA GLU A 39 -21.10 -68.44 -4.19
C GLU A 39 -20.52 -68.39 -2.78
N ARG A 40 -21.10 -67.58 -1.88
CA ARG A 40 -20.69 -67.47 -0.48
C ARG A 40 -21.89 -67.29 0.45
N ALA A 41 -21.75 -67.76 1.68
CA ALA A 41 -22.74 -67.59 2.73
C ALA A 41 -22.07 -67.43 4.11
N SER A 42 -22.69 -66.68 5.02
CA SER A 42 -22.24 -66.60 6.41
C SER A 42 -22.49 -67.91 7.18
N ALA A 43 -21.60 -68.27 8.10
CA ALA A 43 -21.69 -69.54 8.83
C ALA A 43 -22.98 -69.71 9.67
N ASN A 44 -23.61 -68.61 10.06
CA ASN A 44 -24.87 -68.59 10.80
C ASN A 44 -26.12 -68.66 9.91
N LEU A 45 -26.00 -68.95 8.60
CA LEU A 45 -27.14 -69.01 7.69
C LEU A 45 -28.27 -69.92 8.19
N HIS A 46 -27.90 -71.05 8.81
CA HIS A 46 -28.85 -72.02 9.37
C HIS A 46 -29.73 -71.42 10.46
N ASP A 47 -29.20 -70.52 11.29
CA ASP A 47 -29.94 -69.91 12.40
C ASP A 47 -31.06 -68.97 11.91
N PHE A 48 -30.96 -68.47 10.68
CA PHE A 48 -31.94 -67.55 10.09
C PHE A 48 -32.84 -68.21 9.06
N LEU A 49 -32.30 -69.07 8.19
CA LEU A 49 -33.03 -69.69 7.08
C LEU A 49 -33.26 -71.19 7.26
N GLY A 50 -32.66 -71.83 8.26
CA GLY A 50 -32.69 -73.29 8.43
C GLY A 50 -31.87 -74.05 7.38
N ILE A 51 -31.03 -73.36 6.59
CA ILE A 51 -30.25 -73.91 5.47
C ILE A 51 -28.78 -73.97 5.87
N THR A 52 -28.13 -75.12 5.65
CA THR A 52 -26.70 -75.29 5.89
C THR A 52 -25.85 -74.71 4.75
N LEU A 53 -24.57 -74.42 5.02
CA LEU A 53 -23.66 -73.91 3.99
C LEU A 53 -23.53 -74.85 2.78
N ALA A 54 -23.55 -76.17 3.01
CA ALA A 54 -23.43 -77.17 1.96
C ALA A 54 -24.68 -77.25 1.06
N GLU A 55 -25.85 -76.93 1.61
CA GLU A 55 -27.11 -76.83 0.85
C GLU A 55 -27.23 -75.51 0.11
N ALA A 56 -26.57 -74.44 0.58
CA ALA A 56 -26.66 -73.12 -0.02
C ALA A 56 -25.66 -72.92 -1.17
N ILE A 57 -24.38 -73.25 -0.97
CA ILE A 57 -23.30 -72.91 -1.90
C ILE A 57 -23.41 -73.74 -3.18
N GLY A 58 -23.42 -73.06 -4.33
CA GLY A 58 -23.55 -73.66 -5.66
C GLY A 58 -25.00 -73.78 -6.16
N GLU A 59 -25.98 -73.52 -5.31
CA GLU A 59 -27.40 -73.63 -5.65
C GLU A 59 -27.98 -72.29 -6.16
N PRO A 60 -28.99 -72.33 -7.06
CA PRO A 60 -29.74 -71.15 -7.44
C PRO A 60 -30.53 -70.58 -6.26
N LEU A 61 -30.54 -69.25 -6.11
CA LEU A 61 -31.22 -68.60 -4.98
C LEU A 61 -32.71 -68.98 -4.88
N GLY A 62 -33.40 -69.15 -6.01
CA GLY A 62 -34.81 -69.56 -6.04
C GLY A 62 -35.10 -70.98 -5.53
N ALA A 63 -34.07 -71.83 -5.40
CA ALA A 63 -34.22 -73.12 -4.73
C ALA A 63 -34.16 -72.99 -3.19
N LEU A 64 -33.54 -71.92 -2.70
CA LEU A 64 -33.32 -71.66 -1.28
C LEU A 64 -34.42 -70.78 -0.67
N ILE A 65 -34.92 -69.82 -1.45
CA ILE A 65 -35.98 -68.87 -1.09
C ILE A 65 -37.06 -68.85 -2.18
N GLY A 66 -38.27 -68.39 -1.85
CA GLY A 66 -39.38 -68.36 -2.81
C GLY A 66 -39.17 -67.42 -4.00
N ASP A 67 -39.73 -67.77 -5.16
CA ASP A 67 -39.60 -67.02 -6.42
C ASP A 67 -40.05 -65.56 -6.31
N THR A 68 -41.06 -65.26 -5.48
CA THR A 68 -41.53 -63.91 -5.23
C THR A 68 -40.43 -63.04 -4.61
N ALA A 69 -39.67 -63.56 -3.64
CA ALA A 69 -38.58 -62.84 -3.00
C ALA A 69 -37.43 -62.60 -4.00
N VAL A 70 -37.07 -63.62 -4.80
CA VAL A 70 -36.05 -63.48 -5.86
C VAL A 70 -36.47 -62.43 -6.89
N HIS A 71 -37.74 -62.41 -7.30
CA HIS A 71 -38.25 -61.41 -8.22
C HIS A 71 -38.15 -59.99 -7.64
N SER A 72 -38.52 -59.81 -6.36
CA SER A 72 -38.35 -58.53 -5.66
C SER A 72 -36.88 -58.10 -5.58
N PHE A 73 -35.95 -59.03 -5.31
CA PHE A 73 -34.52 -58.75 -5.28
C PHE A 73 -34.01 -58.33 -6.66
N ARG A 74 -34.39 -59.03 -7.73
CA ARG A 74 -34.03 -58.69 -9.12
C ARG A 74 -34.48 -57.28 -9.50
N ASN A 75 -35.73 -56.95 -9.20
CA ASN A 75 -36.27 -55.61 -9.47
C ASN A 75 -35.49 -54.52 -8.75
N ARG A 76 -35.07 -54.80 -7.51
CA ARG A 76 -34.32 -53.88 -6.68
C ARG A 76 -32.88 -53.72 -7.14
N VAL A 77 -32.18 -54.81 -7.45
CA VAL A 77 -30.82 -54.79 -8.02
C VAL A 77 -30.77 -54.04 -9.34
N ALA A 78 -31.82 -54.13 -10.18
CA ALA A 78 -31.90 -53.37 -11.43
C ALA A 78 -31.95 -51.84 -11.25
N MET A 79 -32.34 -51.37 -10.06
CA MET A 79 -32.37 -49.95 -9.68
C MET A 79 -31.02 -49.43 -9.19
N LEU A 80 -30.07 -50.30 -8.83
CA LEU A 80 -28.75 -49.89 -8.38
C LEU A 80 -28.06 -49.03 -9.47
N ARG A 81 -27.53 -47.87 -9.07
CA ARG A 81 -26.81 -46.92 -9.91
C ARG A 81 -25.58 -46.41 -9.18
N GLY A 82 -24.40 -46.60 -9.76
CA GLY A 82 -23.12 -46.23 -9.14
C GLY A 82 -22.50 -47.37 -8.33
N ALA A 83 -21.22 -47.21 -7.98
CA ALA A 83 -20.41 -48.26 -7.35
C ALA A 83 -20.72 -48.47 -5.86
N ASP A 84 -21.33 -47.48 -5.19
CA ASP A 84 -21.59 -47.48 -3.74
C ASP A 84 -23.09 -47.52 -3.41
N ALA A 85 -23.94 -47.94 -4.37
CA ALA A 85 -25.38 -48.00 -4.16
C ALA A 85 -25.78 -49.22 -3.31
N VAL A 86 -26.65 -48.99 -2.34
CA VAL A 86 -27.28 -50.02 -1.51
C VAL A 86 -28.78 -49.83 -1.55
N GLU A 87 -29.51 -50.89 -1.90
CA GLU A 87 -30.95 -50.89 -1.92
C GLU A 87 -31.54 -51.67 -0.75
N ARG A 88 -32.76 -51.33 -0.35
CA ARG A 88 -33.41 -51.87 0.85
C ARG A 88 -34.80 -52.40 0.55
N ILE A 89 -35.17 -53.50 1.21
CA ILE A 89 -36.52 -54.06 1.18
C ILE A 89 -36.92 -54.37 2.62
N PHE A 90 -37.99 -53.76 3.10
CA PHE A 90 -38.48 -53.95 4.45
C PHE A 90 -39.60 -54.99 4.48
N GLY A 91 -39.64 -55.81 5.53
CA GLY A 91 -40.70 -56.80 5.73
C GLY A 91 -40.79 -57.87 4.63
N CYS A 92 -39.68 -58.24 4.02
CA CYS A 92 -39.62 -59.24 2.95
C CYS A 92 -39.83 -60.66 3.51
N SER A 93 -40.85 -61.38 3.03
CA SER A 93 -40.99 -62.80 3.29
C SER A 93 -40.12 -63.60 2.31
N LEU A 94 -39.11 -64.30 2.82
CA LEU A 94 -38.21 -65.11 1.98
C LEU A 94 -38.82 -66.47 1.63
N ARG A 95 -39.66 -67.03 2.51
CA ARG A 95 -40.51 -68.21 2.29
C ARG A 95 -41.80 -68.05 3.10
N ASP A 96 -42.89 -68.62 2.61
CA ASP A 96 -44.24 -68.44 3.22
C ASP A 96 -44.34 -68.90 4.69
N ASP A 97 -43.44 -69.79 5.13
CA ASP A 97 -43.39 -70.36 6.48
C ASP A 97 -42.45 -69.61 7.44
N MET A 98 -41.76 -68.56 6.98
CA MET A 98 -40.77 -67.83 7.77
C MET A 98 -41.25 -66.46 8.22
N ARG A 99 -40.63 -65.95 9.29
CA ARG A 99 -40.74 -64.53 9.66
C ARG A 99 -40.22 -63.64 8.53
N ALA A 100 -40.74 -62.43 8.46
CA ALA A 100 -40.26 -61.42 7.53
C ALA A 100 -38.84 -60.94 7.91
N PHE A 101 -38.08 -60.52 6.90
CA PHE A 101 -36.73 -60.00 7.00
C PHE A 101 -36.62 -58.61 6.36
N ASP A 102 -35.81 -57.76 6.96
CA ASP A 102 -35.34 -56.53 6.33
C ASP A 102 -34.04 -56.83 5.59
N ILE A 103 -34.00 -56.50 4.30
CA ILE A 103 -32.97 -56.91 3.36
C ILE A 103 -32.21 -55.71 2.83
N ALA A 104 -30.88 -55.80 2.82
CA ALA A 104 -29.98 -54.91 2.08
C ALA A 104 -29.39 -55.63 0.87
N LEU A 105 -29.33 -54.94 -0.27
CA LEU A 105 -28.82 -55.46 -1.54
C LEU A 105 -27.79 -54.49 -2.11
N HIS A 106 -26.60 -54.98 -2.43
CA HIS A 106 -25.58 -54.20 -3.11
C HIS A 106 -24.71 -55.09 -4.02
N VAL A 107 -23.90 -54.46 -4.88
CA VAL A 107 -22.95 -55.17 -5.74
C VAL A 107 -21.55 -54.93 -5.21
N SER A 108 -20.77 -56.00 -5.06
CA SER A 108 -19.37 -55.97 -4.67
C SER A 108 -18.54 -56.74 -5.69
N GLY A 109 -17.80 -56.02 -6.53
CA GLY A 109 -17.10 -56.60 -7.66
C GLY A 109 -18.06 -57.23 -8.68
N ASP A 110 -17.93 -58.54 -8.90
CA ASP A 110 -18.79 -59.37 -9.75
C ASP A 110 -19.92 -60.07 -8.98
N GLN A 111 -20.02 -59.84 -7.66
CA GLN A 111 -20.97 -60.52 -6.78
C GLN A 111 -22.10 -59.59 -6.33
N ILE A 112 -23.32 -60.12 -6.28
CA ILE A 112 -24.49 -59.50 -5.64
C ILE A 112 -24.49 -59.95 -4.18
N VAL A 113 -24.43 -59.01 -3.25
CA VAL A 113 -24.46 -59.27 -1.81
C VAL A 113 -25.86 -58.99 -1.28
N ILE A 114 -26.40 -59.96 -0.55
CA ILE A 114 -27.69 -59.90 0.13
C ILE A 114 -27.45 -60.08 1.61
N GLU A 115 -27.87 -59.09 2.39
CA GLU A 115 -27.81 -59.14 3.85
C GLU A 115 -29.22 -59.08 4.40
N GLY A 116 -29.53 -59.93 5.38
CA GLY A 116 -30.86 -59.99 5.97
C GLY A 116 -30.83 -59.98 7.49
N GLU A 117 -31.67 -59.13 8.08
CA GLU A 117 -31.95 -59.11 9.51
C GLU A 117 -33.43 -59.42 9.75
N PRO A 118 -33.79 -60.08 10.87
CA PRO A 118 -35.19 -60.28 11.21
C PRO A 118 -35.95 -58.95 11.29
N ALA A 119 -37.09 -58.85 10.60
CA ALA A 119 -37.89 -57.63 10.60
C ALA A 119 -38.49 -57.38 11.99
N ALA A 120 -38.48 -56.12 12.41
CA ALA A 120 -39.00 -55.72 13.73
C ALA A 120 -40.55 -55.73 13.81
N GLY A 121 -41.25 -55.87 12.68
CA GLY A 121 -42.71 -55.96 12.60
C GLY A 121 -43.46 -54.62 12.70
N GLU A 122 -42.82 -53.58 13.20
CA GLU A 122 -43.33 -52.20 13.19
C GLU A 122 -42.64 -51.40 12.07
N HIS A 123 -43.42 -50.88 11.13
CA HIS A 123 -42.96 -49.90 10.14
C HIS A 123 -43.57 -48.54 10.49
N GLY A 124 -42.74 -47.62 10.95
CA GLY A 124 -43.16 -46.26 11.28
C GLY A 124 -43.39 -45.40 10.03
N ASP A 125 -43.93 -44.20 10.22
CA ASP A 125 -43.97 -43.20 9.14
C ASP A 125 -42.61 -42.48 9.04
N ALA A 126 -41.66 -43.14 8.38
CA ALA A 126 -40.31 -42.63 8.15
C ALA A 126 -40.33 -41.23 7.52
N THR A 127 -41.18 -41.01 6.52
CA THR A 127 -41.29 -39.76 5.78
C THR A 127 -41.73 -38.61 6.69
N ASN A 128 -42.81 -38.80 7.47
CA ASN A 128 -43.27 -37.76 8.39
C ASN A 128 -42.31 -37.54 9.56
N THR A 129 -41.60 -38.59 10.00
CA THR A 129 -40.57 -38.48 11.03
C THR A 129 -39.43 -37.58 10.57
N VAL A 130 -38.82 -37.88 9.41
CA VAL A 130 -37.73 -37.06 8.84
C VAL A 130 -38.22 -35.64 8.56
N ARG A 131 -39.41 -35.48 7.95
CA ARG A 131 -39.98 -34.15 7.69
C ARG A 131 -40.08 -33.31 8.96
N SER A 132 -40.56 -33.90 10.06
CA SER A 132 -40.69 -33.20 11.35
C SER A 132 -39.34 -32.85 11.97
N MET A 133 -38.35 -33.74 11.85
CA MET A 133 -36.98 -33.50 12.30
C MET A 133 -36.33 -32.33 11.53
N ILE A 134 -36.54 -32.25 10.22
CA ILE A 134 -36.01 -31.16 9.37
C ILE A 134 -36.66 -29.82 9.70
N LEU A 135 -37.98 -29.78 9.93
CA LEU A 135 -38.65 -28.54 10.34
C LEU A 135 -38.08 -27.97 11.64
N ARG A 136 -37.68 -28.82 12.60
CA ARG A 136 -37.03 -28.39 13.83
C ARG A 136 -35.62 -27.85 13.58
N LEU A 137 -34.84 -28.49 12.70
CA LEU A 137 -33.53 -28.00 12.31
C LEU A 137 -33.59 -26.63 11.62
N ASP A 138 -34.56 -26.44 10.72
CA ASP A 138 -34.73 -25.19 9.97
C ASP A 138 -35.04 -23.99 10.89
N GLN A 139 -35.60 -24.23 12.08
CA GLN A 139 -35.89 -23.21 13.11
C GLN A 139 -34.68 -22.81 13.97
N THR A 140 -33.55 -23.51 13.85
CA THR A 140 -32.36 -23.19 14.65
C THR A 140 -31.65 -21.93 14.14
N ALA A 141 -31.26 -21.02 15.05
CA ALA A 141 -30.71 -19.72 14.70
C ALA A 141 -29.24 -19.76 14.22
N ASP A 142 -28.43 -20.69 14.75
CA ASP A 142 -26.98 -20.74 14.55
C ASP A 142 -26.47 -22.18 14.42
N LEU A 143 -25.22 -22.35 13.97
CA LEU A 143 -24.59 -23.67 13.81
C LEU A 143 -24.49 -24.47 15.12
N PRO A 144 -24.08 -23.89 16.27
CA PRO A 144 -24.09 -24.62 17.55
C PRO A 144 -25.46 -25.19 17.91
N ARG A 145 -26.55 -24.42 17.79
CA ARG A 145 -27.92 -24.91 18.04
C ARG A 145 -28.32 -25.97 17.03
N PHE A 146 -27.96 -25.79 15.76
CA PHE A 146 -28.18 -26.79 14.70
C PHE A 146 -27.52 -28.14 15.04
N PHE A 147 -26.25 -28.14 15.47
CA PHE A 147 -25.55 -29.37 15.88
C PHE A 147 -26.19 -30.02 17.12
N ASN A 148 -26.52 -29.23 18.15
CA ASN A 148 -27.17 -29.77 19.36
C ASN A 148 -28.54 -30.37 19.05
N GLU A 149 -29.32 -29.75 18.18
CA GLU A 149 -30.62 -30.26 17.78
C GLU A 149 -30.49 -31.54 16.95
N GLY A 150 -29.53 -31.61 16.02
CA GLY A 150 -29.21 -32.84 15.29
C GLY A 150 -28.89 -34.02 16.21
N ALA A 151 -27.99 -33.82 17.20
CA ALA A 151 -27.65 -34.84 18.18
C ALA A 151 -28.88 -35.32 18.98
N ARG A 152 -29.75 -34.39 19.41
CA ARG A 152 -30.97 -34.70 20.17
C ARG A 152 -31.96 -35.52 19.35
N LEU A 153 -32.16 -35.15 18.08
CA LEU A 153 -33.11 -35.83 17.19
C LEU A 153 -32.65 -37.26 16.89
N VAL A 154 -31.37 -37.47 16.58
CA VAL A 154 -30.81 -38.82 16.37
C VAL A 154 -30.89 -39.65 17.67
N ARG A 155 -30.60 -39.06 18.83
CA ARG A 155 -30.76 -39.76 20.12
C ARG A 155 -32.21 -40.15 20.39
N GLY A 156 -33.17 -39.25 20.13
CA GLY A 156 -34.60 -39.52 20.30
C GLY A 156 -35.10 -40.66 19.41
N LEU A 157 -34.59 -40.75 18.18
CA LEU A 157 -34.97 -41.78 17.21
C LEU A 157 -34.34 -43.15 17.54
N THR A 158 -33.10 -43.15 18.03
CA THR A 158 -32.31 -44.38 18.20
C THR A 158 -32.35 -44.95 19.61
N GLY A 159 -32.50 -44.10 20.63
CA GLY A 159 -32.45 -44.48 22.03
C GLY A 159 -31.04 -44.69 22.61
N TYR A 160 -29.98 -44.35 21.87
CA TYR A 160 -28.61 -44.42 22.37
C TYR A 160 -28.41 -43.58 23.64
N ASP A 161 -27.46 -43.99 24.49
CA ASP A 161 -27.21 -43.26 25.75
C ASP A 161 -26.55 -41.91 25.47
N ARG A 162 -25.63 -41.88 24.50
CA ARG A 162 -24.90 -40.69 24.04
C ARG A 162 -24.97 -40.61 22.52
N VAL A 163 -25.26 -39.44 21.98
CA VAL A 163 -25.11 -39.10 20.56
C VAL A 163 -24.31 -37.81 20.45
N MET A 164 -23.27 -37.83 19.64
CA MET A 164 -22.34 -36.74 19.43
C MET A 164 -22.37 -36.30 17.98
N VAL A 165 -22.20 -35.00 17.74
CA VAL A 165 -21.75 -34.48 16.44
C VAL A 165 -20.24 -34.32 16.56
N TYR A 166 -19.51 -35.20 15.89
CA TYR A 166 -18.06 -35.21 15.83
C TYR A 166 -17.62 -34.56 14.52
N ARG A 167 -16.84 -33.49 14.58
CA ARG A 167 -16.36 -32.73 13.41
C ARG A 167 -14.88 -33.01 13.18
N PHE A 168 -14.49 -33.29 11.94
CA PHE A 168 -13.08 -33.42 11.57
C PHE A 168 -12.43 -32.05 11.33
N SER A 169 -11.15 -31.95 11.68
CA SER A 169 -10.26 -30.85 11.37
C SER A 169 -9.41 -31.18 10.13
N GLN A 170 -8.72 -30.17 9.57
CA GLN A 170 -7.94 -30.34 8.35
C GLN A 170 -6.76 -31.33 8.48
N ASP A 171 -6.20 -31.47 9.68
CA ASP A 171 -5.15 -32.43 10.01
C ASP A 171 -5.68 -33.86 10.26
N GLY A 172 -7.00 -34.05 10.15
CA GLY A 172 -7.68 -35.31 10.41
C GLY A 172 -8.01 -35.58 11.88
N SER A 173 -7.60 -34.71 12.81
CA SER A 173 -8.10 -34.74 14.19
C SER A 173 -9.60 -34.42 14.21
N GLY A 174 -10.26 -34.57 15.35
CA GLY A 174 -11.64 -34.13 15.46
C GLY A 174 -12.10 -33.74 16.85
N GLU A 175 -13.25 -33.10 16.87
CA GLU A 175 -13.83 -32.43 18.02
C GLU A 175 -15.32 -32.77 18.16
N VAL A 176 -15.77 -33.02 19.39
CA VAL A 176 -17.20 -33.17 19.69
C VAL A 176 -17.86 -31.79 19.83
N VAL A 177 -18.39 -31.25 18.73
CA VAL A 177 -18.99 -29.91 18.68
C VAL A 177 -20.39 -29.86 19.30
N ALA A 178 -21.10 -30.98 19.36
CA ALA A 178 -22.37 -31.10 20.05
C ALA A 178 -22.59 -32.49 20.62
N GLU A 179 -23.45 -32.56 21.63
CA GLU A 179 -23.71 -33.79 22.35
C GLU A 179 -25.13 -33.80 22.93
N ALA A 180 -25.78 -34.96 22.86
CA ALA A 180 -27.01 -35.28 23.58
C ALA A 180 -26.78 -36.57 24.38
N VAL A 181 -26.98 -36.51 25.69
CA VAL A 181 -26.67 -37.61 26.62
C VAL A 181 -27.82 -37.93 27.54
N LYS A 182 -27.86 -39.18 28.01
CA LYS A 182 -28.66 -39.61 29.15
C LYS A 182 -28.19 -38.87 30.42
N PRO A 183 -29.08 -38.54 31.35
CA PRO A 183 -28.67 -38.03 32.65
C PRO A 183 -27.75 -39.02 33.39
N GLY A 184 -26.72 -38.51 34.09
CA GLY A 184 -25.86 -39.31 34.96
C GLY A 184 -24.61 -39.91 34.32
N ILE A 185 -24.36 -39.67 33.03
CA ILE A 185 -23.09 -39.98 32.37
C ILE A 185 -22.32 -38.68 32.08
N GLY A 186 -20.98 -38.71 32.13
CA GLY A 186 -20.14 -37.53 31.88
C GLY A 186 -20.32 -36.94 30.47
N SER A 187 -19.79 -35.75 30.20
CA SER A 187 -19.88 -35.10 28.88
C SER A 187 -18.58 -35.23 28.10
N PHE A 188 -18.68 -35.46 26.78
CA PHE A 188 -17.54 -35.40 25.86
C PHE A 188 -17.55 -34.16 24.98
N LYS A 189 -18.53 -33.27 25.15
CA LYS A 189 -18.63 -32.03 24.38
C LYS A 189 -17.39 -31.15 24.58
N GLY A 190 -16.79 -30.71 23.48
CA GLY A 190 -15.56 -29.91 23.45
C GLY A 190 -14.26 -30.73 23.55
N LEU A 191 -14.34 -32.05 23.74
CA LEU A 191 -13.16 -32.90 23.73
C LEU A 191 -12.62 -33.08 22.31
N HIS A 192 -11.30 -33.00 22.20
CA HIS A 192 -10.54 -33.25 20.97
C HIS A 192 -9.95 -34.67 20.97
N TYR A 193 -9.83 -35.24 19.78
CA TYR A 193 -9.33 -36.58 19.53
C TYR A 193 -8.35 -36.56 18.35
N PRO A 194 -7.22 -37.29 18.42
CA PRO A 194 -6.22 -37.30 17.36
C PRO A 194 -6.68 -38.04 16.12
N ALA A 195 -6.06 -37.75 14.98
CA ALA A 195 -6.38 -38.36 13.69
C ALA A 195 -6.21 -39.88 13.64
N THR A 196 -5.46 -40.46 14.59
CA THR A 196 -5.21 -41.89 14.71
C THR A 196 -6.42 -42.69 15.21
N ASP A 197 -7.37 -42.05 15.90
CA ASP A 197 -8.56 -42.74 16.44
C ASP A 197 -9.53 -43.18 15.34
N ILE A 198 -9.55 -42.44 14.24
CA ILE A 198 -10.29 -42.78 13.01
C ILE A 198 -9.31 -42.63 11.84
N PRO A 199 -8.54 -43.68 11.51
CA PRO A 199 -7.45 -43.61 10.54
C PRO A 199 -7.96 -43.41 9.09
N ALA A 200 -7.06 -43.09 8.16
CA ALA A 200 -7.43 -42.56 6.83
C ALA A 200 -8.30 -43.53 6.01
N GLN A 201 -7.98 -44.81 6.02
CA GLN A 201 -8.75 -45.88 5.38
C GLN A 201 -10.16 -46.05 5.96
N ALA A 202 -10.34 -45.80 7.27
CA ALA A 202 -11.66 -45.81 7.89
C ALA A 202 -12.49 -44.61 7.45
N ARG A 203 -11.88 -43.43 7.36
CA ARG A 203 -12.55 -42.21 6.85
C ARG A 203 -12.99 -42.38 5.40
N GLU A 204 -12.14 -42.95 4.54
CA GLU A 204 -12.50 -43.24 3.15
C GLU A 204 -13.64 -44.26 3.06
N LEU A 205 -13.63 -45.28 3.92
CA LEU A 205 -14.74 -46.23 3.99
C LEU A 205 -16.05 -45.56 4.41
N TYR A 206 -16.01 -44.61 5.36
CA TYR A 206 -17.18 -43.86 5.82
C TYR A 206 -17.71 -42.86 4.79
N ARG A 207 -16.90 -42.51 3.78
CA ARG A 207 -17.34 -41.75 2.60
C ARG A 207 -18.20 -42.60 1.67
N ARG A 208 -17.89 -43.89 1.54
CA ARG A 208 -18.59 -44.85 0.69
C ARG A 208 -19.81 -45.47 1.36
N ASN A 209 -19.69 -45.84 2.64
CA ASN A 209 -20.75 -46.41 3.44
C ASN A 209 -21.10 -45.46 4.59
N LEU A 210 -22.22 -44.76 4.46
CA LEU A 210 -22.59 -43.66 5.34
C LEU A 210 -23.09 -44.10 6.71
N LEU A 211 -23.37 -45.39 6.93
CA LEU A 211 -23.87 -45.89 8.20
C LEU A 211 -23.11 -47.14 8.61
N ARG A 212 -22.65 -47.16 9.86
CA ARG A 212 -22.04 -48.33 10.49
C ARG A 212 -22.66 -48.57 11.85
N ILE A 213 -22.85 -49.84 12.20
CA ILE A 213 -23.33 -50.26 13.52
C ILE A 213 -22.42 -51.34 14.12
N ILE A 214 -22.34 -51.35 15.45
CA ILE A 214 -21.75 -52.37 16.31
C ILE A 214 -22.77 -52.63 17.40
N THR A 215 -23.43 -53.78 17.35
CA THR A 215 -24.56 -54.07 18.25
C THR A 215 -24.13 -54.58 19.62
N ASP A 216 -23.02 -55.31 19.66
CA ASP A 216 -22.34 -55.72 20.87
C ASP A 216 -20.84 -55.89 20.59
N VAL A 217 -20.01 -55.20 21.38
CA VAL A 217 -18.54 -55.33 21.32
C VAL A 217 -18.02 -56.70 21.77
N ASP A 218 -18.84 -57.48 22.48
CA ASP A 218 -18.52 -58.84 22.92
C ASP A 218 -19.06 -59.92 21.97
N ALA A 219 -19.78 -59.55 20.92
CA ALA A 219 -20.28 -60.51 19.93
C ALA A 219 -19.13 -61.19 19.17
N THR A 220 -19.24 -62.50 18.99
CA THR A 220 -18.28 -63.27 18.19
C THR A 220 -18.56 -63.05 16.70
N PRO A 221 -17.57 -62.58 15.90
CA PRO A 221 -17.74 -62.45 14.45
C PRO A 221 -18.04 -63.79 13.77
N VAL A 222 -18.95 -63.77 12.80
CA VAL A 222 -19.37 -64.95 12.03
C VAL A 222 -18.65 -64.96 10.68
N PRO A 223 -17.83 -65.98 10.37
CA PRO A 223 -17.09 -66.04 9.11
C PRO A 223 -18.01 -66.24 7.90
N VAL A 224 -17.59 -65.71 6.75
CA VAL A 224 -18.21 -65.93 5.43
C VAL A 224 -17.45 -67.04 4.70
N HIS A 225 -18.17 -68.05 4.24
CA HIS A 225 -17.61 -69.22 3.57
C HIS A 225 -18.05 -69.31 2.10
N PRO A 226 -17.13 -69.65 1.19
CA PRO A 226 -15.68 -69.70 1.36
C PRO A 226 -15.09 -68.30 1.57
N ALA A 227 -13.97 -68.22 2.30
CA ALA A 227 -13.29 -66.96 2.60
C ALA A 227 -12.68 -66.30 1.34
N LEU A 228 -12.24 -67.11 0.38
CA LEU A 228 -11.68 -66.66 -0.91
C LEU A 228 -12.52 -67.22 -2.06
N ASP A 229 -12.61 -66.47 -3.16
CA ASP A 229 -13.18 -66.97 -4.42
C ASP A 229 -12.19 -67.96 -5.09
N PRO A 230 -12.60 -68.66 -6.18
CA PRO A 230 -11.70 -69.54 -6.92
C PRO A 230 -10.45 -68.87 -7.51
N ARG A 231 -10.41 -67.53 -7.56
CA ARG A 231 -9.26 -66.72 -8.01
C ARG A 231 -8.40 -66.22 -6.83
N GLY A 232 -8.71 -66.63 -5.60
CA GLY A 232 -7.97 -66.24 -4.39
C GLY A 232 -8.32 -64.84 -3.86
N ARG A 233 -9.43 -64.23 -4.28
CA ARG A 233 -9.87 -62.89 -3.85
C ARG A 233 -10.85 -62.98 -2.67
N PRO A 234 -10.68 -62.19 -1.59
CA PRO A 234 -11.68 -62.08 -0.54
C PRO A 234 -12.91 -61.28 -1.00
N LEU A 235 -14.04 -61.43 -0.31
CA LEU A 235 -15.22 -60.60 -0.53
C LEU A 235 -14.97 -59.19 0.06
N ASP A 236 -15.16 -58.16 -0.74
CA ASP A 236 -15.15 -56.77 -0.27
C ASP A 236 -16.49 -56.46 0.41
N LEU A 237 -16.44 -56.22 1.71
CA LEU A 237 -17.57 -55.90 2.58
C LEU A 237 -17.71 -54.40 2.84
N SER A 238 -17.11 -53.53 2.01
CA SER A 238 -17.15 -52.07 2.20
C SER A 238 -18.57 -51.53 2.43
N LEU A 239 -19.54 -52.00 1.64
CA LEU A 239 -20.95 -51.58 1.70
C LEU A 239 -21.81 -52.44 2.63
N SER A 240 -21.22 -53.49 3.22
CA SER A 240 -21.96 -54.42 4.09
C SER A 240 -22.30 -53.75 5.42
N ILE A 241 -23.58 -53.81 5.77
CA ILE A 241 -24.11 -53.27 7.03
C ILE A 241 -23.71 -54.19 8.20
N LEU A 242 -23.67 -55.49 7.95
CA LEU A 242 -23.34 -56.51 8.94
C LEU A 242 -21.84 -56.73 9.11
N ARG A 243 -20.98 -56.05 8.34
CA ARG A 243 -19.52 -56.26 8.39
C ARG A 243 -18.99 -56.25 9.83
N SER A 244 -18.13 -57.22 10.13
CA SER A 244 -17.38 -57.24 11.39
C SER A 244 -16.42 -56.04 11.49
N VAL A 245 -15.96 -55.74 12.68
CA VAL A 245 -15.12 -54.55 12.94
C VAL A 245 -13.73 -54.97 13.40
N SER A 246 -12.73 -54.15 13.07
CA SER A 246 -11.34 -54.36 13.51
C SER A 246 -11.31 -54.60 15.03
N PRO A 247 -10.63 -55.67 15.50
CA PRO A 247 -10.49 -55.94 16.92
C PRO A 247 -9.85 -54.79 17.71
N ILE A 248 -9.02 -53.97 17.08
CA ILE A 248 -8.39 -52.79 17.69
C ILE A 248 -9.47 -51.77 18.08
N HIS A 249 -10.44 -51.54 17.20
CA HIS A 249 -11.55 -50.62 17.50
C HIS A 249 -12.51 -51.21 18.55
N ILE A 250 -12.69 -52.53 18.58
CA ILE A 250 -13.47 -53.21 19.63
C ILE A 250 -12.81 -53.01 21.01
N GLU A 251 -11.49 -53.16 21.10
CA GLU A 251 -10.73 -52.89 22.33
C GLU A 251 -10.83 -51.40 22.74
N TYR A 252 -10.78 -50.48 21.77
CA TYR A 252 -10.96 -49.05 22.00
C TYR A 252 -12.32 -48.73 22.62
N LEU A 253 -13.41 -49.29 22.09
CA LEU A 253 -14.75 -49.12 22.64
C LEU A 253 -14.88 -49.73 24.04
N LYS A 254 -14.26 -50.89 24.29
CA LYS A 254 -14.23 -51.52 25.62
C LYS A 254 -13.51 -50.66 26.65
N ASN A 255 -12.38 -50.04 26.28
CA ASN A 255 -11.67 -49.11 27.16
C ASN A 255 -12.50 -47.86 27.51
N MET A 256 -13.42 -47.43 26.64
CA MET A 256 -14.40 -46.38 26.94
C MET A 256 -15.63 -46.87 27.72
N GLY A 257 -15.76 -48.17 27.99
CA GLY A 257 -16.95 -48.78 28.58
C GLY A 257 -18.14 -48.86 27.63
N VAL A 258 -17.96 -48.61 26.34
CA VAL A 258 -19.02 -48.65 25.32
C VAL A 258 -19.27 -50.09 24.92
N ARG A 259 -20.55 -50.49 24.91
CA ARG A 259 -20.99 -51.86 24.57
C ARG A 259 -21.64 -51.96 23.20
N ALA A 260 -22.28 -50.89 22.72
CA ALA A 260 -22.79 -50.79 21.37
C ALA A 260 -22.49 -49.40 20.80
N SER A 261 -22.25 -49.33 19.49
CA SER A 261 -21.88 -48.11 18.79
C SER A 261 -22.59 -48.01 17.45
N MET A 262 -22.98 -46.81 17.05
CA MET A 262 -23.45 -46.54 15.69
C MET A 262 -22.87 -45.21 15.21
N SER A 263 -22.43 -45.15 13.96
CA SER A 263 -21.89 -43.93 13.37
C SER A 263 -22.58 -43.66 12.05
N ILE A 264 -22.95 -42.40 11.81
CA ILE A 264 -23.56 -41.95 10.56
C ILE A 264 -22.73 -40.79 10.00
N SER A 265 -22.30 -40.89 8.76
CA SER A 265 -21.46 -39.89 8.10
C SER A 265 -22.22 -38.60 7.80
N ILE A 266 -21.56 -37.47 8.03
CA ILE A 266 -22.01 -36.13 7.65
C ILE A 266 -21.12 -35.68 6.49
N MET A 267 -21.72 -35.48 5.32
CA MET A 267 -21.01 -35.22 4.07
C MET A 267 -21.21 -33.77 3.64
N VAL A 268 -20.14 -33.03 3.36
CA VAL A 268 -20.23 -31.67 2.81
C VAL A 268 -19.25 -31.57 1.65
N ASP A 269 -19.70 -31.11 0.49
CA ASP A 269 -18.91 -31.03 -0.75
C ASP A 269 -18.19 -32.36 -1.10
N ASP A 270 -18.91 -33.48 -1.00
CA ASP A 270 -18.41 -34.86 -1.18
C ASP A 270 -17.25 -35.28 -0.24
N GLN A 271 -16.94 -34.47 0.78
CA GLN A 271 -15.95 -34.76 1.81
C GLN A 271 -16.61 -35.19 3.13
N LEU A 272 -15.93 -36.05 3.88
CA LEU A 272 -16.35 -36.47 5.21
C LEU A 272 -16.12 -35.31 6.20
N TRP A 273 -17.15 -34.50 6.41
CA TRP A 273 -17.11 -33.35 7.33
C TRP A 273 -17.11 -33.80 8.79
N GLY A 274 -17.86 -34.86 9.10
CA GLY A 274 -18.02 -35.33 10.48
C GLY A 274 -18.89 -36.58 10.58
N LEU A 275 -19.26 -36.92 11.81
CA LEU A 275 -20.05 -38.09 12.15
C LEU A 275 -21.11 -37.74 13.20
N PHE A 276 -22.30 -38.33 13.09
CA PHE A 276 -23.13 -38.63 14.25
C PHE A 276 -22.56 -39.88 14.92
N ALA A 277 -21.85 -39.73 16.02
CA ALA A 277 -21.27 -40.85 16.78
C ALA A 277 -22.15 -41.19 18.00
N CYS A 278 -22.70 -42.40 18.02
CA CYS A 278 -23.66 -42.87 19.00
C CYS A 278 -23.03 -43.98 19.85
N HIS A 279 -23.09 -43.85 21.18
CA HIS A 279 -22.57 -44.84 22.13
C HIS A 279 -23.66 -45.30 23.11
N HIS A 280 -23.69 -46.59 23.39
CA HIS A 280 -24.54 -47.22 24.41
C HIS A 280 -23.69 -48.06 25.34
N TYR A 281 -24.02 -48.07 26.63
CA TYR A 281 -23.24 -48.80 27.65
C TYR A 281 -23.77 -50.22 27.92
N SER A 282 -24.75 -50.67 27.14
CA SER A 282 -25.18 -52.08 27.02
C SER A 282 -25.30 -52.48 25.53
N PRO A 283 -25.43 -53.78 25.20
CA PRO A 283 -25.78 -54.20 23.84
C PRO A 283 -27.05 -53.51 23.36
N MET A 284 -27.05 -53.02 22.12
CA MET A 284 -28.19 -52.32 21.54
C MET A 284 -28.14 -52.34 20.02
N SER A 285 -29.29 -52.58 19.40
CA SER A 285 -29.47 -52.52 17.95
C SER A 285 -30.79 -51.79 17.64
N PRO A 286 -30.75 -50.56 17.11
CA PRO A 286 -31.93 -49.95 16.50
C PRO A 286 -32.41 -50.80 15.32
N SER A 287 -33.72 -50.84 15.07
CA SER A 287 -34.27 -51.59 13.92
C SER A 287 -33.68 -51.12 12.59
N PHE A 288 -33.67 -52.01 11.59
CA PHE A 288 -33.16 -51.72 10.25
C PHE A 288 -33.85 -50.49 9.63
N GLU A 289 -35.16 -50.35 9.85
CA GLU A 289 -35.92 -49.14 9.51
C GLU A 289 -35.38 -47.90 10.22
N ARG A 290 -35.26 -47.90 11.56
CA ARG A 290 -34.76 -46.72 12.31
C ARG A 290 -33.38 -46.29 11.85
N ARG A 291 -32.49 -47.24 11.54
CA ARG A 291 -31.16 -46.94 10.98
C ARG A 291 -31.27 -46.26 9.62
N SER A 292 -32.16 -46.75 8.76
CA SER A 292 -32.43 -46.15 7.44
C SER A 292 -33.03 -44.73 7.56
N VAL A 293 -33.92 -44.50 8.53
CA VAL A 293 -34.45 -43.15 8.83
C VAL A 293 -33.34 -42.22 9.32
N CYS A 294 -32.44 -42.70 10.17
CA CYS A 294 -31.30 -41.91 10.64
C CYS A 294 -30.34 -41.54 9.50
N GLU A 295 -30.07 -42.47 8.58
CA GLU A 295 -29.25 -42.22 7.39
C GLU A 295 -29.85 -41.15 6.49
N LEU A 296 -31.15 -41.26 6.17
CA LEU A 296 -31.87 -40.25 5.39
C LEU A 296 -31.86 -38.88 6.08
N PHE A 297 -32.08 -38.86 7.40
CA PHE A 297 -31.98 -37.63 8.18
C PHE A 297 -30.58 -37.03 8.12
N ALA A 298 -29.52 -37.85 8.26
CA ALA A 298 -28.14 -37.36 8.20
C ALA A 298 -27.77 -36.78 6.83
N GLN A 299 -28.29 -37.36 5.73
CA GLN A 299 -28.15 -36.78 4.39
C GLN A 299 -28.83 -35.42 4.28
N MET A 300 -30.08 -35.29 4.76
CA MET A 300 -30.77 -34.00 4.74
C MET A 300 -30.14 -32.97 5.70
N PHE A 301 -29.65 -33.41 6.86
CA PHE A 301 -28.87 -32.59 7.79
C PHE A 301 -27.61 -32.06 7.10
N SER A 302 -26.90 -32.93 6.38
CA SER A 302 -25.70 -32.59 5.61
C SER A 302 -25.99 -31.51 4.56
N MET A 303 -27.06 -31.66 3.77
CA MET A 303 -27.47 -30.62 2.80
C MET A 303 -27.84 -29.29 3.47
N ARG A 304 -28.46 -29.33 4.66
CA ARG A 304 -28.79 -28.11 5.41
C ARG A 304 -27.55 -27.44 6.00
N LEU A 305 -26.57 -28.23 6.45
CA LEU A 305 -25.27 -27.75 6.91
C LEU A 305 -24.54 -27.04 5.76
N GLU A 306 -24.40 -27.71 4.61
CA GLU A 306 -23.80 -27.14 3.39
C GLU A 306 -24.48 -25.81 3.00
N SER A 307 -25.82 -25.77 3.00
CA SER A 307 -26.56 -24.55 2.70
C SER A 307 -26.28 -23.42 3.69
N ARG A 308 -26.10 -23.73 4.98
CA ARG A 308 -25.78 -22.72 6.01
C ARG A 308 -24.34 -22.24 5.89
N GLU A 309 -23.37 -23.13 5.74
CA GLU A 309 -21.97 -22.77 5.51
C GLU A 309 -21.82 -21.90 4.24
N ARG A 310 -22.58 -22.23 3.18
CA ARG A 310 -22.63 -21.41 1.95
C ARG A 310 -23.25 -20.03 2.18
N LYS A 311 -24.30 -19.92 2.99
CA LYS A 311 -24.90 -18.62 3.33
C LYS A 311 -23.92 -17.75 4.12
N ASP A 312 -23.26 -18.32 5.12
CA ASP A 312 -22.24 -17.63 5.90
C ASP A 312 -21.13 -17.12 4.96
N LEU A 313 -20.67 -17.96 4.02
CA LEU A 313 -19.69 -17.58 3.00
C LEU A 313 -20.15 -16.39 2.15
N VAL A 314 -21.37 -16.42 1.62
CA VAL A 314 -21.92 -15.31 0.81
C VAL A 314 -22.02 -14.02 1.62
N GLU A 315 -22.40 -14.09 2.90
CA GLU A 315 -22.43 -12.92 3.78
C GLU A 315 -21.02 -12.37 4.08
N PHE A 316 -20.02 -13.24 4.19
CA PHE A 316 -18.61 -12.83 4.28
C PHE A 316 -18.14 -12.14 3.01
N GLU A 317 -18.44 -12.69 1.83
CA GLU A 317 -18.07 -12.07 0.54
C GLU A 317 -18.76 -10.72 0.33
N ARG A 318 -20.03 -10.59 0.71
CA ARG A 318 -20.74 -9.30 0.67
C ARG A 318 -20.04 -8.26 1.55
N ARG A 319 -19.72 -8.62 2.80
CA ARG A 319 -18.99 -7.72 3.72
C ARG A 319 -17.62 -7.32 3.16
N ALA A 320 -16.88 -8.24 2.54
CA ALA A 320 -15.60 -7.94 1.90
C ALA A 320 -15.77 -6.87 0.80
N ARG A 321 -16.81 -7.01 -0.02
CA ARG A 321 -17.13 -6.07 -1.10
C ARG A 321 -17.55 -4.71 -0.58
N ASP A 322 -18.44 -4.66 0.41
CA ASP A 322 -18.89 -3.40 1.03
C ASP A 322 -17.69 -2.61 1.58
N ILE A 323 -16.73 -3.29 2.18
CA ILE A 323 -15.51 -2.70 2.73
C ILE A 323 -14.55 -2.26 1.62
N SER A 324 -14.41 -3.06 0.56
CA SER A 324 -13.64 -2.67 -0.63
C SER A 324 -14.20 -1.38 -1.26
N ASP A 325 -15.52 -1.28 -1.40
CA ASP A 325 -16.19 -0.09 -1.94
C ASP A 325 -15.99 1.12 -1.03
N GLN A 326 -16.02 0.92 0.29
CA GLN A 326 -15.72 1.97 1.26
C GLN A 326 -14.27 2.46 1.17
N LEU A 327 -13.29 1.55 1.03
CA LEU A 327 -11.87 1.90 0.85
C LEU A 327 -11.66 2.71 -0.45
N LEU A 328 -12.22 2.25 -1.57
CA LEU A 328 -12.11 2.95 -2.87
C LEU A 328 -12.80 4.32 -2.82
N GLY A 329 -13.97 4.40 -2.19
CA GLY A 329 -14.72 5.65 -2.04
C GLY A 329 -13.98 6.68 -1.19
N ALA A 330 -13.41 6.27 -0.07
CA ALA A 330 -12.70 7.17 0.84
C ALA A 330 -11.41 7.71 0.22
N VAL A 331 -10.62 6.86 -0.44
CA VAL A 331 -9.39 7.29 -1.15
C VAL A 331 -9.70 8.25 -2.29
N ALA A 332 -10.84 8.07 -2.98
CA ALA A 332 -11.27 9.00 -4.02
C ALA A 332 -11.63 10.39 -3.46
N SER A 333 -11.95 10.50 -2.18
CA SER A 333 -12.31 11.77 -1.52
C SER A 333 -11.16 12.43 -0.76
N ASP A 334 -10.30 11.66 -0.11
CA ASP A 334 -9.17 12.15 0.67
C ASP A 334 -8.03 11.12 0.66
N GLU A 335 -6.96 11.46 -0.05
CA GLU A 335 -5.79 10.60 -0.24
C GLU A 335 -4.94 10.45 1.03
N THR A 336 -5.16 11.28 2.05
CA THR A 336 -4.40 11.23 3.31
C THR A 336 -4.93 10.19 4.29
N LEU A 337 -6.15 9.68 4.08
CA LEU A 337 -6.81 8.71 4.98
C LEU A 337 -6.08 7.36 5.07
N LEU A 338 -5.33 6.96 4.04
CA LEU A 338 -4.48 5.76 4.12
C LEU A 338 -3.26 5.93 5.02
N ASN A 339 -2.91 7.17 5.36
CA ASN A 339 -1.87 7.44 6.35
C ASN A 339 -2.45 7.59 7.76
N ASP A 340 -3.78 7.52 7.92
CA ASP A 340 -4.46 7.54 9.20
C ASP A 340 -4.63 6.10 9.73
N PRO A 341 -3.84 5.69 10.75
CA PRO A 341 -3.95 4.35 11.33
C PRO A 341 -5.29 4.09 12.01
N ASP A 342 -5.95 5.11 12.56
CA ASP A 342 -7.22 4.93 13.27
C ASP A 342 -8.35 4.60 12.30
N TRP A 343 -8.40 5.32 11.18
CA TRP A 343 -9.35 5.05 10.11
C TRP A 343 -9.13 3.67 9.47
N LEU A 344 -7.90 3.36 9.03
CA LEU A 344 -7.55 2.07 8.42
C LEU A 344 -7.79 0.89 9.38
N GLY A 345 -7.38 1.04 10.64
CA GLY A 345 -7.58 0.03 11.67
C GLY A 345 -9.07 -0.28 11.87
N SER A 346 -9.91 0.75 12.00
CA SER A 346 -11.35 0.57 12.19
C SER A 346 -12.03 -0.14 11.03
N ILE A 347 -11.65 0.17 9.78
CA ILE A 347 -12.24 -0.45 8.59
C ILE A 347 -11.79 -1.91 8.46
N LEU A 348 -10.48 -2.16 8.57
CA LEU A 348 -9.94 -3.51 8.37
C LEU A 348 -10.40 -4.48 9.47
N THR A 349 -10.50 -4.01 10.71
CA THR A 349 -10.99 -4.85 11.83
C THR A 349 -12.48 -5.10 11.81
N SER A 350 -13.26 -4.24 11.14
CA SER A 350 -14.67 -4.52 10.83
C SER A 350 -14.84 -5.67 9.82
N ALA A 351 -13.84 -5.89 8.95
CA ALA A 351 -13.81 -6.98 7.97
C ALA A 351 -13.32 -8.29 8.59
N ILE A 352 -12.15 -8.22 9.23
CA ILE A 352 -11.41 -9.35 9.78
C ILE A 352 -11.14 -9.03 11.25
N PRO A 353 -11.80 -9.73 12.19
CA PRO A 353 -11.57 -9.52 13.61
C PRO A 353 -10.09 -9.67 13.96
N ALA A 354 -9.51 -8.60 14.46
CA ALA A 354 -8.10 -8.48 14.85
C ALA A 354 -8.00 -7.52 16.04
N ASP A 355 -6.99 -7.74 16.88
CA ASP A 355 -6.74 -6.94 18.08
C ASP A 355 -5.84 -5.74 17.77
N GLY A 356 -5.12 -5.78 16.65
CA GLY A 356 -4.37 -4.65 16.13
C GLY A 356 -4.02 -4.75 14.65
N VAL A 357 -3.55 -3.65 14.09
CA VAL A 357 -3.15 -3.48 12.69
C VAL A 357 -1.83 -2.75 12.62
N GLY A 358 -0.86 -3.30 11.89
CA GLY A 358 0.38 -2.63 11.53
C GLY A 358 0.45 -2.39 10.03
N VAL A 359 0.77 -1.17 9.62
CA VAL A 359 0.93 -0.77 8.22
C VAL A 359 2.39 -0.39 7.99
N TRP A 360 2.97 -0.89 6.90
CA TRP A 360 4.32 -0.55 6.45
C TRP A 360 4.28 -0.13 4.98
N ILE A 361 4.54 1.15 4.71
CA ILE A 361 4.51 1.72 3.35
C ILE A 361 5.70 2.67 3.19
N ASN A 362 6.54 2.45 2.18
CA ASN A 362 7.68 3.33 1.85
C ASN A 362 8.63 3.62 3.05
N GLY A 363 8.75 2.67 3.98
CA GLY A 363 9.59 2.80 5.19
C GLY A 363 8.93 3.55 6.35
N SER A 364 7.75 4.12 6.15
CA SER A 364 6.89 4.65 7.21
C SER A 364 6.03 3.53 7.80
N HIS A 365 5.73 3.63 9.09
CA HIS A 365 4.88 2.68 9.79
C HIS A 365 3.76 3.38 10.56
N ALA A 366 2.62 2.70 10.66
CA ALA A 366 1.48 3.15 11.44
C ALA A 366 0.87 1.96 12.19
N PHE A 367 0.34 2.20 13.40
CA PHE A 367 -0.17 1.16 14.27
C PHE A 367 -1.55 1.53 14.81
N TRP A 368 -2.39 0.51 14.95
CA TRP A 368 -3.70 0.61 15.59
C TRP A 368 -3.92 -0.59 16.50
N GLY A 369 -4.50 -0.39 17.68
CA GLY A 369 -4.79 -1.47 18.63
C GLY A 369 -3.55 -2.12 19.25
N GLN A 370 -3.65 -3.41 19.60
CA GLN A 370 -2.55 -4.20 20.16
C GLN A 370 -1.62 -4.70 19.05
N THR A 371 -0.40 -4.16 19.03
CA THR A 371 0.61 -4.47 18.01
C THR A 371 1.98 -4.70 18.66
N PRO A 372 2.89 -5.44 18.00
CA PRO A 372 4.30 -5.43 18.35
C PRO A 372 4.88 -4.02 18.25
N ASN A 373 5.93 -3.72 19.01
CA ASN A 373 6.59 -2.42 18.91
C ASN A 373 7.27 -2.20 17.54
N ALA A 374 7.69 -0.97 17.23
CA ALA A 374 8.24 -0.62 15.92
C ALA A 374 9.47 -1.45 15.50
N GLU A 375 10.33 -1.85 16.45
CA GLU A 375 11.51 -2.69 16.17
C GLU A 375 11.11 -4.14 15.84
N GLN A 376 10.18 -4.70 16.63
CA GLN A 376 9.61 -6.02 16.41
C GLN A 376 8.85 -6.08 15.07
N PHE A 377 8.06 -5.04 14.77
CA PHE A 377 7.33 -4.95 13.50
C PHE A 377 8.26 -4.89 12.30
N ARG A 378 9.37 -4.14 12.38
CA ARG A 378 10.40 -4.13 11.33
C ARG A 378 10.97 -5.52 11.06
N ARG A 379 11.20 -6.33 12.11
CA ARG A 379 11.64 -7.73 11.97
C ARG A 379 10.60 -8.59 11.26
N ILE A 380 9.33 -8.43 11.61
CA ILE A 380 8.21 -9.11 10.96
C ILE A 380 8.18 -8.78 9.46
N VAL A 381 8.21 -7.50 9.08
CA VAL A 381 8.21 -7.07 7.67
C VAL A 381 9.43 -7.61 6.92
N THR A 382 10.61 -7.61 7.56
CA THR A 382 11.83 -8.16 6.96
C THR A 382 11.68 -9.64 6.62
N GLN A 383 11.12 -10.43 7.53
CA GLN A 383 10.87 -11.85 7.30
C GLN A 383 9.77 -12.08 6.25
N LEU A 384 8.72 -11.25 6.25
CA LEU A 384 7.65 -11.34 5.27
C LEU A 384 8.14 -11.10 3.84
N ASN A 385 9.13 -10.22 3.64
CA ASN A 385 9.74 -10.01 2.33
C ASN A 385 10.40 -11.27 1.77
N GLU A 386 10.87 -12.18 2.63
CA GLU A 386 11.51 -13.43 2.22
C GLU A 386 10.51 -14.57 2.00
N VAL A 387 9.42 -14.60 2.78
CA VAL A 387 8.50 -15.77 2.86
C VAL A 387 7.19 -15.56 2.10
N SER A 388 6.75 -14.31 1.90
CA SER A 388 5.39 -14.01 1.43
C SER A 388 5.16 -14.32 -0.05
N ASP A 389 6.17 -14.34 -0.92
CA ASP A 389 6.03 -14.51 -2.39
C ASP A 389 4.88 -13.66 -3.02
N GLY A 390 4.55 -12.52 -2.38
CA GLY A 390 3.44 -11.67 -2.78
C GLY A 390 2.05 -12.30 -2.58
N ARG A 391 1.88 -13.28 -1.70
CA ARG A 391 0.62 -13.92 -1.28
C ARG A 391 0.22 -13.51 0.13
N VAL A 392 -1.08 -13.56 0.42
CA VAL A 392 -1.55 -13.39 1.81
C VAL A 392 -1.01 -14.54 2.64
N LEU A 393 -0.37 -14.21 3.77
CA LEU A 393 0.18 -15.18 4.70
C LEU A 393 -0.55 -15.10 6.03
N ALA A 394 -1.05 -16.23 6.52
CA ALA A 394 -1.73 -16.33 7.80
C ALA A 394 -1.06 -17.35 8.70
N THR A 395 -0.91 -17.02 9.98
CA THR A 395 -0.46 -17.94 11.01
C THR A 395 -1.17 -17.64 12.33
N ASP A 396 -1.50 -18.69 13.08
CA ASP A 396 -1.98 -18.59 14.47
C ASP A 396 -0.81 -18.56 15.48
N ARG A 397 0.43 -18.79 15.01
CA ARG A 397 1.66 -18.73 15.79
C ARG A 397 2.76 -17.98 15.03
N ILE A 398 3.00 -16.73 15.39
CA ILE A 398 3.96 -15.86 14.70
C ILE A 398 5.41 -16.37 14.81
N GLY A 399 5.73 -17.10 15.89
CA GLY A 399 7.05 -17.68 16.11
C GLY A 399 7.45 -18.74 15.07
N ASP A 400 6.48 -19.39 14.41
CA ASP A 400 6.76 -20.38 13.36
C ASP A 400 7.22 -19.71 12.05
N VAL A 401 6.90 -18.43 11.86
CA VAL A 401 7.27 -17.65 10.67
C VAL A 401 8.43 -16.71 10.97
N VAL A 402 8.41 -16.04 12.13
CA VAL A 402 9.37 -14.99 12.49
C VAL A 402 10.29 -15.49 13.60
N PRO A 403 11.58 -15.73 13.33
CA PRO A 403 12.54 -16.14 14.35
C PRO A 403 12.57 -15.16 15.52
N GLY A 404 12.41 -15.68 16.74
CA GLY A 404 12.31 -14.89 17.98
C GLY A 404 10.93 -14.25 18.21
N GLY A 405 9.91 -14.63 17.45
CA GLY A 405 8.53 -14.16 17.59
C GLY A 405 7.85 -14.54 18.92
N GLU A 406 8.42 -15.52 19.63
CA GLU A 406 7.98 -15.90 20.99
C GLU A 406 8.13 -14.74 22.00
N SER A 407 9.04 -13.80 21.75
CA SER A 407 9.28 -12.66 22.66
C SER A 407 8.15 -11.63 22.70
N PHE A 408 7.20 -11.68 21.76
CA PHE A 408 6.06 -10.76 21.68
C PHE A 408 4.73 -11.47 21.44
N SER A 409 4.66 -12.77 21.72
CA SER A 409 3.42 -13.56 21.58
C SER A 409 2.27 -12.99 22.42
N SER A 410 2.58 -12.43 23.60
CA SER A 410 1.57 -11.83 24.49
C SER A 410 0.81 -10.66 23.86
N SER A 411 1.48 -9.90 22.97
CA SER A 411 0.87 -8.80 22.22
C SER A 411 0.33 -9.23 20.86
N ALA A 412 0.99 -10.18 20.21
CA ALA A 412 0.61 -10.67 18.88
C ALA A 412 1.09 -12.11 18.70
N ALA A 413 0.22 -13.07 19.02
CA ALA A 413 0.50 -14.49 18.80
C ALA A 413 0.14 -14.93 17.37
N GLY A 414 -0.88 -14.32 16.76
CA GLY A 414 -1.31 -14.61 15.39
C GLY A 414 -1.13 -13.42 14.46
N MET A 415 -0.97 -13.71 13.17
CA MET A 415 -0.73 -12.71 12.14
C MET A 415 -1.39 -13.07 10.81
N LEU A 416 -1.97 -12.08 10.15
CA LEU A 416 -2.42 -12.14 8.76
C LEU A 416 -1.79 -10.98 7.98
N ALA A 417 -0.82 -11.29 7.14
CA ALA A 417 -0.06 -10.33 6.35
C ALA A 417 -0.61 -10.23 4.92
N ILE A 418 -0.90 -8.99 4.50
CA ILE A 418 -1.48 -8.63 3.22
C ILE A 418 -0.46 -7.76 2.47
N PRO A 419 0.24 -8.29 1.44
CA PRO A 419 1.18 -7.50 0.65
C PRO A 419 0.42 -6.53 -0.27
N ILE A 420 0.78 -5.24 -0.23
CA ILE A 420 0.09 -4.17 -0.97
C ILE A 420 0.93 -3.53 -2.09
N SER A 421 2.12 -4.09 -2.35
CA SER A 421 2.99 -3.68 -3.44
C SER A 421 3.42 -4.87 -4.30
N ARG A 422 3.66 -4.62 -5.59
CA ARG A 422 4.19 -5.62 -6.54
C ARG A 422 5.67 -5.95 -6.29
N GLN A 423 6.41 -5.05 -5.64
CA GLN A 423 7.77 -5.30 -5.18
C GLN A 423 7.66 -5.52 -3.66
N ALA A 424 7.86 -6.77 -3.20
CA ALA A 424 7.62 -7.23 -1.83
C ALA A 424 8.33 -6.35 -0.76
N ARG A 425 7.69 -5.26 -0.35
CA ARG A 425 8.20 -4.28 0.63
C ARG A 425 7.13 -3.62 1.47
N ASP A 426 5.90 -3.52 0.95
CA ASP A 426 4.79 -2.85 1.65
C ASP A 426 3.72 -3.85 2.09
N PHE A 427 3.33 -3.77 3.36
CA PHE A 427 2.43 -4.72 4.01
C PHE A 427 1.41 -4.03 4.89
N VAL A 428 0.21 -4.59 4.89
CA VAL A 428 -0.79 -4.40 5.95
C VAL A 428 -0.85 -5.71 6.73
N VAL A 429 -0.69 -5.65 8.05
CA VAL A 429 -0.60 -6.82 8.91
C VAL A 429 -1.64 -6.73 10.02
N LEU A 430 -2.54 -7.70 10.07
CA LEU A 430 -3.55 -7.85 11.12
C LEU A 430 -3.00 -8.78 12.21
N PHE A 431 -3.05 -8.34 13.46
CA PHE A 431 -2.55 -9.07 14.61
C PHE A 431 -3.70 -9.59 15.48
N ARG A 432 -3.52 -10.79 16.03
CA ARG A 432 -4.37 -11.34 17.08
C ARG A 432 -3.55 -11.60 18.33
N ALA A 433 -4.08 -11.17 19.46
CA ALA A 433 -3.49 -11.40 20.77
C ALA A 433 -3.47 -12.91 21.09
N GLU A 434 -2.61 -13.26 22.04
CA GLU A 434 -2.56 -14.62 22.57
C GLU A 434 -3.90 -15.01 23.19
N MET A 435 -4.40 -16.17 22.80
CA MET A 435 -5.58 -16.77 23.40
C MET A 435 -5.13 -18.01 24.15
N ILE A 436 -4.81 -17.84 25.43
CA ILE A 436 -4.53 -18.97 26.33
C ILE A 436 -5.80 -19.83 26.39
N ARG A 437 -5.77 -20.95 25.69
CA ARG A 437 -6.88 -21.89 25.63
C ARG A 437 -6.44 -23.21 26.22
N SER A 438 -7.29 -23.72 27.13
CA SER A 438 -7.23 -25.11 27.53
C SER A 438 -7.88 -25.93 26.42
N VAL A 439 -7.09 -26.68 25.65
CA VAL A 439 -7.64 -27.72 24.77
C VAL A 439 -7.85 -28.95 25.64
N SER A 440 -9.11 -29.33 25.82
CA SER A 440 -9.46 -30.56 26.50
C SER A 440 -9.39 -31.72 25.51
N TRP A 441 -8.47 -32.64 25.71
CA TRP A 441 -8.33 -33.85 24.94
C TRP A 441 -9.03 -35.02 25.65
N GLY A 442 -9.58 -35.95 24.88
CA GLY A 442 -10.13 -37.22 25.37
C GLY A 442 -9.06 -38.24 25.78
N GLY A 443 -8.09 -37.80 26.58
CA GLY A 443 -6.85 -38.52 26.93
C GLY A 443 -5.60 -37.76 26.47
N ASP A 444 -4.43 -38.11 26.98
CA ASP A 444 -3.15 -37.46 26.63
C ASP A 444 -2.80 -37.70 25.14
N PRO A 445 -2.66 -36.64 24.31
CA PRO A 445 -2.32 -36.76 22.89
C PRO A 445 -0.84 -37.09 22.64
N HIS A 446 0.04 -36.84 23.62
CA HIS A 446 1.49 -37.03 23.50
C HIS A 446 1.95 -38.41 23.97
N LYS A 447 1.06 -39.19 24.63
CA LYS A 447 1.44 -40.47 25.17
C LYS A 447 1.73 -41.47 24.03
N PRO A 448 2.97 -42.00 23.92
CA PRO A 448 3.28 -43.01 22.91
C PRO A 448 2.41 -44.25 23.15
N MET A 449 1.82 -44.79 22.08
CA MET A 449 1.00 -45.99 22.15
C MET A 449 1.85 -47.16 22.67
N GLU A 450 1.42 -47.76 23.78
CA GLU A 450 2.16 -48.85 24.45
C GLU A 450 2.03 -50.16 23.67
N TYR A 451 3.06 -51.01 23.77
CA TYR A 451 3.03 -52.37 23.25
C TYR A 451 2.29 -53.28 24.24
N GLY A 452 1.20 -53.92 23.79
CA GLY A 452 0.43 -54.84 24.61
C GLY A 452 1.11 -56.20 24.86
N PRO A 453 0.54 -57.06 25.73
CA PRO A 453 1.09 -58.37 26.09
C PRO A 453 1.12 -59.42 24.95
N ASN A 454 0.54 -59.13 23.78
CA ASN A 454 0.39 -60.05 22.64
C ASN A 454 1.35 -59.75 21.45
N GLY A 455 2.51 -59.12 21.70
CA GLY A 455 3.51 -58.80 20.67
C GLY A 455 3.49 -57.34 20.21
N PRO A 456 4.19 -56.98 19.11
CA PRO A 456 4.26 -55.61 18.60
C PRO A 456 2.92 -55.24 17.93
N ARG A 457 1.88 -55.02 18.73
CA ARG A 457 0.55 -54.63 18.31
C ARG A 457 0.13 -53.38 19.06
N LEU A 458 -0.44 -52.43 18.33
CA LEU A 458 -1.06 -51.22 18.85
C LEU A 458 -2.21 -51.59 19.81
N THR A 459 -2.08 -51.25 21.09
CA THR A 459 -3.22 -51.23 22.01
C THR A 459 -3.83 -49.82 22.04
N PRO A 460 -5.16 -49.68 21.90
CA PRO A 460 -5.83 -48.40 22.05
C PRO A 460 -5.65 -47.83 23.45
N ARG A 461 -5.81 -46.51 23.60
CA ARG A 461 -5.61 -45.81 24.88
C ARG A 461 -6.44 -46.44 26.00
N GLN A 462 -5.85 -46.59 27.19
CA GLN A 462 -6.52 -47.15 28.37
C GLN A 462 -7.31 -46.12 29.19
N SER A 463 -7.03 -44.83 29.01
CA SER A 463 -7.70 -43.73 29.72
C SER A 463 -8.27 -42.71 28.75
N PHE A 464 -9.54 -42.38 28.95
CA PHE A 464 -10.28 -41.30 28.29
C PHE A 464 -10.59 -40.15 29.26
N ALA A 465 -9.86 -40.07 30.38
CA ALA A 465 -9.96 -38.95 31.30
C ALA A 465 -9.57 -37.65 30.58
N GLU A 466 -10.34 -36.59 30.83
CA GLU A 466 -10.09 -35.26 30.28
C GLU A 466 -8.65 -34.83 30.60
N TRP A 467 -7.85 -34.59 29.57
CA TRP A 467 -6.52 -34.03 29.69
C TRP A 467 -6.53 -32.60 29.14
N LYS A 468 -6.11 -31.64 29.96
CA LYS A 468 -6.12 -30.22 29.58
C LYS A 468 -4.72 -29.82 29.15
N GLU A 469 -4.58 -29.51 27.87
CA GLU A 469 -3.40 -28.87 27.33
C GLU A 469 -3.55 -27.37 27.44
N LEU A 470 -2.63 -26.71 28.15
CA LEU A 470 -2.51 -25.27 28.06
C LEU A 470 -1.76 -24.95 26.76
N VAL A 471 -2.46 -24.43 25.76
CA VAL A 471 -1.84 -24.00 24.52
C VAL A 471 -1.49 -22.53 24.65
N GLU A 472 -0.19 -22.26 24.86
CA GLU A 472 0.41 -20.92 24.94
C GLU A 472 1.06 -20.53 23.61
N GLY A 473 1.27 -19.24 23.40
CA GLY A 473 1.91 -18.67 22.23
C GLY A 473 1.08 -18.75 20.94
N ARG A 474 -0.22 -19.07 21.03
CA ARG A 474 -1.13 -19.16 19.88
C ARG A 474 -2.31 -18.20 20.01
N ALA A 475 -2.71 -17.64 18.88
CA ALA A 475 -3.95 -16.88 18.75
C ALA A 475 -5.09 -17.75 18.23
N LYS A 476 -6.29 -17.17 18.14
CA LYS A 476 -7.39 -17.76 17.37
C LYS A 476 -7.00 -17.81 15.88
N ALA A 477 -6.98 -18.99 15.29
CA ALA A 477 -6.68 -19.18 13.87
C ALA A 477 -7.61 -18.38 12.95
N PHE A 478 -7.05 -17.82 11.88
CA PHE A 478 -7.81 -17.17 10.83
C PHE A 478 -8.64 -18.19 10.05
N THR A 479 -9.93 -17.91 9.91
CA THR A 479 -10.86 -18.81 9.21
C THR A 479 -10.66 -18.73 7.70
N PRO A 480 -11.03 -19.77 6.93
CA PRO A 480 -10.94 -19.73 5.46
C PRO A 480 -11.71 -18.55 4.84
N SER A 481 -12.81 -18.12 5.46
CA SER A 481 -13.57 -16.94 5.01
C SER A 481 -12.80 -15.63 5.25
N GLU A 482 -12.13 -15.48 6.39
CA GLU A 482 -11.28 -14.32 6.67
C GLU A 482 -10.10 -14.23 5.68
N LEU A 483 -9.51 -15.36 5.29
CA LEU A 483 -8.45 -15.40 4.26
C LEU A 483 -8.94 -14.92 2.89
N ARG A 484 -10.16 -15.31 2.49
CA ARG A 484 -10.78 -14.83 1.24
C ARG A 484 -11.04 -13.32 1.26
N VAL A 485 -11.50 -12.80 2.40
CA VAL A 485 -11.67 -11.35 2.60
C VAL A 485 -10.33 -10.65 2.45
N ALA A 486 -9.27 -11.18 3.05
CA ALA A 486 -7.93 -10.60 2.96
C ALA A 486 -7.39 -10.55 1.53
N GLU A 487 -7.62 -11.58 0.71
CA GLU A 487 -7.24 -11.56 -0.71
C GLU A 487 -8.04 -10.53 -1.53
N THR A 488 -9.31 -10.32 -1.19
CA THR A 488 -10.13 -9.26 -1.82
C THR A 488 -9.61 -7.88 -1.42
N LEU A 489 -9.37 -7.66 -0.12
CA LEU A 489 -8.79 -6.42 0.39
C LEU A 489 -7.41 -6.15 -0.22
N ARG A 490 -6.61 -7.19 -0.44
CA ARG A 490 -5.31 -7.08 -1.11
C ARG A 490 -5.44 -6.45 -2.50
N ALA A 491 -6.35 -6.96 -3.32
CA ALA A 491 -6.56 -6.44 -4.66
C ALA A 491 -6.96 -4.97 -4.64
N THR A 492 -7.90 -4.60 -3.76
CA THR A 492 -8.36 -3.23 -3.56
C THR A 492 -7.23 -2.30 -3.08
N LEU A 493 -6.45 -2.73 -2.09
CA LEU A 493 -5.34 -1.94 -1.54
C LEU A 493 -4.24 -1.73 -2.58
N ILE A 494 -3.93 -2.74 -3.41
CA ILE A 494 -2.98 -2.59 -4.52
C ILE A 494 -3.50 -1.55 -5.52
N GLU A 495 -4.77 -1.61 -5.90
CA GLU A 495 -5.39 -0.64 -6.83
C GLU A 495 -5.31 0.79 -6.28
N VAL A 496 -5.66 0.95 -5.01
CA VAL A 496 -5.58 2.22 -4.28
C VAL A 496 -4.16 2.78 -4.26
N VAL A 497 -3.16 1.96 -3.89
CA VAL A 497 -1.75 2.39 -3.82
C VAL A 497 -1.22 2.76 -5.21
N LEU A 498 -1.57 1.98 -6.24
CA LEU A 498 -1.19 2.29 -7.63
C LEU A 498 -1.79 3.62 -8.10
N ARG A 499 -3.06 3.88 -7.80
CA ARG A 499 -3.74 5.13 -8.18
C ARG A 499 -3.08 6.35 -7.54
N MET A 500 -2.71 6.26 -6.27
CA MET A 500 -1.99 7.35 -5.58
C MET A 500 -0.60 7.57 -6.16
N ALA A 501 0.13 6.51 -6.50
CA ALA A 501 1.44 6.63 -7.14
C ALA A 501 1.35 7.32 -8.51
N ASP A 502 0.34 6.99 -9.32
CA ASP A 502 0.09 7.61 -10.62
C ASP A 502 -0.27 9.10 -10.51
N GLU A 503 -1.08 9.49 -9.52
CA GLU A 503 -1.41 10.91 -9.26
C GLU A 503 -0.18 11.70 -8.80
N ALA A 504 0.57 11.16 -7.83
CA ALA A 504 1.80 11.80 -7.35
C ALA A 504 2.83 11.98 -8.48
N GLN A 505 2.92 11.03 -9.40
CA GLN A 505 3.77 11.14 -10.58
C GLN A 505 3.28 12.20 -11.57
N ARG A 506 1.96 12.28 -11.82
CA ARG A 506 1.37 13.34 -12.65
C ARG A 506 1.63 14.74 -12.10
N LEU A 507 1.47 14.93 -10.79
CA LEU A 507 1.76 16.21 -10.12
C LEU A 507 3.24 16.61 -10.27
N ARG A 508 4.18 15.67 -10.07
CA ARG A 508 5.61 15.92 -10.28
C ARG A 508 5.95 16.27 -11.72
N GLN A 509 5.34 15.57 -12.68
CA GLN A 509 5.59 15.82 -14.09
C GLN A 509 5.07 17.20 -14.52
N ALA A 510 3.87 17.59 -14.08
CA ALA A 510 3.33 18.92 -14.34
C ALA A 510 4.21 20.03 -13.72
N ALA A 511 4.78 19.80 -12.54
CA ALA A 511 5.72 20.73 -11.92
C ALA A 511 7.02 20.88 -12.74
N ASN A 512 7.58 19.76 -13.24
CA ASN A 512 8.79 19.77 -14.08
C ASN A 512 8.55 20.48 -15.42
N GLU A 513 7.43 20.20 -16.11
CA GLU A 513 7.07 20.86 -17.37
C GLU A 513 6.93 22.38 -17.17
N ARG A 514 6.32 22.81 -16.06
CA ARG A 514 6.23 24.22 -15.70
C ARG A 514 7.60 24.85 -15.47
N GLN A 515 8.51 24.14 -14.82
CA GLN A 515 9.88 24.61 -14.59
C GLN A 515 10.66 24.75 -15.90
N GLU A 516 10.56 23.79 -16.81
CA GLU A 516 11.23 23.84 -18.12
C GLU A 516 10.77 25.02 -18.98
N LEU A 517 9.46 25.31 -18.98
CA LEU A 517 8.91 26.47 -19.70
C LEU A 517 9.46 27.80 -19.15
N LEU A 518 9.58 27.93 -17.84
CA LEU A 518 10.17 29.13 -17.20
C LEU A 518 11.64 29.30 -17.57
N ILE A 519 12.41 28.21 -17.59
CA ILE A 519 13.82 28.22 -17.99
C ILE A 519 13.96 28.61 -19.47
N ALA A 520 13.11 28.08 -20.35
CA ALA A 520 13.14 28.40 -21.78
C ALA A 520 12.87 29.90 -22.05
N GLU A 521 11.87 30.46 -21.36
CA GLU A 521 11.53 31.89 -21.46
C GLU A 521 12.65 32.78 -20.93
N LEU A 522 13.25 32.44 -19.78
CA LEU A 522 14.40 33.16 -19.23
C LEU A 522 15.57 33.18 -20.22
N ASN A 523 15.92 32.01 -20.79
CA ASN A 523 17.01 31.89 -21.76
C ASN A 523 16.75 32.68 -23.05
N HIS A 524 15.49 32.81 -23.47
CA HIS A 524 15.13 33.67 -24.59
C HIS A 524 15.39 35.14 -24.25
N ARG A 525 15.03 35.58 -23.04
CA ARG A 525 15.20 36.97 -22.59
C ARG A 525 16.67 37.35 -22.41
N VAL A 526 17.50 36.48 -21.83
CA VAL A 526 18.95 36.70 -21.70
C VAL A 526 19.60 36.89 -23.07
N ARG A 527 19.25 36.05 -24.06
CA ARG A 527 19.74 36.20 -25.44
C ARG A 527 19.36 37.54 -26.05
N ASN A 528 18.15 38.04 -25.78
CA ASN A 528 17.70 39.34 -26.28
C ASN A 528 18.53 40.49 -25.70
N ILE A 529 18.78 40.49 -24.39
CA ILE A 529 19.56 41.55 -23.70
C ILE A 529 21.01 41.56 -24.20
N LEU A 530 21.65 40.40 -24.28
CA LEU A 530 23.02 40.28 -24.83
C LEU A 530 23.08 40.76 -26.29
N GLY A 531 22.01 40.56 -27.06
CA GLY A 531 21.85 41.11 -28.40
C GLY A 531 21.91 42.64 -28.43
N VAL A 532 21.19 43.30 -27.52
CA VAL A 532 21.17 44.76 -27.38
C VAL A 532 22.53 45.31 -26.94
N ILE A 533 23.16 44.71 -25.93
CA ILE A 533 24.50 45.10 -25.44
C ILE A 533 25.54 45.01 -26.56
N ARG A 534 25.55 43.91 -27.32
CA ARG A 534 26.47 43.75 -28.46
C ARG A 534 26.21 44.80 -29.55
N GLY A 535 24.96 45.18 -29.77
CA GLY A 535 24.58 46.27 -30.68
C GLY A 535 25.15 47.62 -30.23
N LEU A 536 25.03 47.93 -28.93
CA LEU A 536 25.55 49.13 -28.29
C LEU A 536 27.07 49.25 -28.43
N ILE A 537 27.82 48.16 -28.19
CA ILE A 537 29.28 48.15 -28.31
C ILE A 537 29.73 48.37 -29.76
N ARG A 538 29.08 47.73 -30.73
CA ARG A 538 29.49 47.81 -32.14
C ARG A 538 29.29 49.20 -32.76
N GLN A 539 28.27 49.93 -32.31
CA GLN A 539 27.90 51.23 -32.90
C GLN A 539 28.48 52.45 -32.16
N SER A 540 29.07 52.27 -30.97
CA SER A 540 29.60 53.35 -30.14
C SER A 540 31.02 53.83 -30.49
N LYS A 541 31.61 53.47 -31.64
CA LYS A 541 33.00 53.84 -31.99
C LYS A 541 33.21 55.39 -32.00
N PRO A 542 34.21 55.95 -31.29
CA PRO A 542 34.39 57.39 -31.20
C PRO A 542 35.07 57.96 -32.45
N HIS A 543 34.94 59.27 -32.63
CA HIS A 543 35.46 59.99 -33.80
C HIS A 543 36.88 60.53 -33.62
N ASP A 544 37.35 60.69 -32.39
CA ASP A 544 38.66 61.24 -31.99
C ASP A 544 39.74 60.16 -31.78
N GLY A 545 39.36 58.87 -31.87
CA GLY A 545 40.26 57.75 -31.61
C GLY A 545 40.64 57.57 -30.13
N SER A 546 40.06 58.35 -29.22
CA SER A 546 40.30 58.24 -27.79
C SER A 546 39.62 56.99 -27.24
N LEU A 547 40.42 56.03 -26.79
CA LEU A 547 39.92 54.82 -26.12
C LEU A 547 39.17 55.18 -24.82
N GLU A 548 39.58 56.24 -24.14
CA GLU A 548 38.98 56.69 -22.89
C GLU A 548 37.58 57.29 -23.10
N SER A 549 37.38 58.03 -24.20
CA SER A 549 36.05 58.56 -24.59
C SER A 549 35.11 57.45 -25.04
N PHE A 550 35.64 56.40 -25.70
CA PHE A 550 34.88 55.19 -26.07
C PHE A 550 34.35 54.46 -24.85
N VAL A 551 35.24 54.15 -23.90
CA VAL A 551 34.93 53.40 -22.69
C VAL A 551 33.87 54.16 -21.89
N LYS A 552 34.06 55.45 -21.63
CA LYS A 552 33.10 56.27 -20.88
C LYS A 552 31.71 56.34 -21.52
N LEU A 553 31.65 56.30 -22.86
CA LEU A 553 30.39 56.38 -23.61
C LEU A 553 29.67 55.03 -23.72
N VAL A 554 30.41 53.92 -23.87
CA VAL A 554 29.84 52.56 -23.81
C VAL A 554 29.35 52.25 -22.39
N ASP A 555 30.15 52.62 -21.38
CA ASP A 555 29.89 52.32 -19.99
C ASP A 555 28.62 53.02 -19.48
N GLY A 556 28.45 54.33 -19.76
CA GLY A 556 27.24 55.06 -19.42
C GLY A 556 25.96 54.48 -20.02
N ARG A 557 26.04 53.93 -21.25
CA ARG A 557 24.90 53.32 -21.95
C ARG A 557 24.55 51.93 -21.43
N ILE A 558 25.55 51.11 -21.11
CA ILE A 558 25.34 49.81 -20.48
C ILE A 558 24.71 50.01 -19.10
N HIS A 559 25.18 51.00 -18.34
CA HIS A 559 24.60 51.37 -17.04
C HIS A 559 23.16 51.87 -17.14
N ALA A 560 22.81 52.69 -18.13
CA ALA A 560 21.43 53.11 -18.36
C ALA A 560 20.51 51.92 -18.67
N LEU A 561 20.96 50.99 -19.52
CA LEU A 561 20.20 49.77 -19.85
C LEU A 561 20.07 48.82 -18.65
N ALA A 562 21.13 48.66 -17.85
CA ALA A 562 21.13 47.83 -16.65
C ALA A 562 20.19 48.38 -15.57
N ARG A 563 20.17 49.70 -15.36
CA ARG A 563 19.22 50.36 -14.43
C ARG A 563 17.77 50.16 -14.85
N ALA A 564 17.48 50.37 -16.13
CA ALA A 564 16.14 50.11 -16.66
C ALA A 564 15.73 48.64 -16.49
N HIS A 565 16.69 47.71 -16.62
CA HIS A 565 16.45 46.29 -16.43
C HIS A 565 16.14 45.93 -14.96
N ASN A 566 16.95 46.44 -14.02
CA ASN A 566 16.76 46.21 -12.60
C ASN A 566 15.39 46.73 -12.11
N GLN A 567 14.99 47.91 -12.59
CA GLN A 567 13.69 48.49 -12.25
C GLN A 567 12.50 47.65 -12.75
N ILE A 568 12.68 46.91 -13.85
CA ILE A 568 11.65 46.01 -14.39
C ILE A 568 11.66 44.66 -13.66
N THR A 569 12.83 44.15 -13.24
CA THR A 569 12.94 42.87 -12.52
C THR A 569 12.37 42.94 -11.11
N ASP A 570 12.54 44.06 -10.41
CA ASP A 570 12.06 44.22 -9.02
C ASP A 570 10.52 44.28 -8.94
N ASP A 571 9.87 44.82 -9.97
CA ASP A 571 8.40 44.91 -10.09
C ASP A 571 7.77 43.71 -10.85
N HIS A 572 8.37 42.52 -10.76
CA HIS A 572 7.86 41.28 -11.38
C HIS A 572 7.65 41.37 -12.90
N TRP A 573 8.46 42.17 -13.61
CA TRP A 573 8.35 42.40 -15.05
C TRP A 573 7.05 43.08 -15.50
N GLY A 574 6.42 43.84 -14.61
CA GLY A 574 5.22 44.63 -14.88
C GLY A 574 5.49 45.98 -15.57
N PRO A 575 4.43 46.69 -16.00
CA PRO A 575 4.54 48.08 -16.48
C PRO A 575 5.11 49.01 -15.41
N ALA A 576 6.10 49.83 -15.76
CA ALA A 576 6.82 50.70 -14.84
C ALA A 576 6.59 52.20 -15.14
N PRO A 577 6.58 53.07 -14.12
CA PRO A 577 6.22 54.48 -14.28
C PRO A 577 7.24 55.32 -15.07
N LEU A 578 6.76 56.09 -16.05
CA LEU A 578 7.61 56.99 -16.85
C LEU A 578 8.32 58.05 -16.01
N HIS A 579 7.66 58.59 -14.98
CA HIS A 579 8.27 59.61 -14.12
C HIS A 579 9.53 59.07 -13.42
N ALA A 580 9.48 57.84 -12.91
CA ALA A 580 10.63 57.18 -12.28
C ALA A 580 11.82 57.07 -13.22
N LEU A 581 11.55 56.80 -14.51
CA LEU A 581 12.58 56.71 -15.52
C LEU A 581 13.27 58.06 -15.76
N ILE A 582 12.49 59.13 -15.88
CA ILE A 582 13.02 60.48 -16.08
C ILE A 582 13.84 60.91 -14.87
N ASP A 583 13.34 60.67 -13.66
CA ASP A 583 14.03 61.01 -12.42
C ASP A 583 15.37 60.25 -12.30
N ALA A 584 15.39 58.95 -12.63
CA ALA A 584 16.60 58.12 -12.57
C ALA A 584 17.67 58.56 -13.58
N GLU A 585 17.27 58.99 -14.78
CA GLU A 585 18.20 59.49 -15.80
C GLU A 585 18.66 60.94 -15.51
N ALA A 586 17.80 61.77 -14.93
CA ALA A 586 18.13 63.13 -14.53
C ALA A 586 19.06 63.18 -13.29
N ALA A 587 18.96 62.22 -12.37
CA ALA A 587 19.67 62.21 -11.10
C ALA A 587 21.20 62.36 -11.23
N ALA A 588 21.82 61.80 -12.28
CA ALA A 588 23.27 61.88 -12.51
C ALA A 588 23.78 63.30 -12.82
N PHE A 589 22.89 64.21 -13.23
CA PHE A 589 23.23 65.57 -13.65
C PHE A 589 22.69 66.65 -12.69
N LEU A 590 21.95 66.25 -11.65
CA LEU A 590 21.29 67.14 -10.66
C LEU A 590 22.15 67.43 -9.41
N ALA A 591 23.41 66.99 -9.37
CA ALA A 591 24.27 67.12 -8.19
C ALA A 591 24.66 68.57 -7.81
N GLU A 592 24.44 69.57 -8.70
CA GLU A 592 24.77 70.98 -8.45
C GLU A 592 23.62 71.94 -8.81
N GLY A 593 22.76 72.29 -7.84
CA GLY A 593 21.85 73.45 -7.91
C GLY A 593 20.38 73.19 -8.38
N PRO A 594 19.44 74.13 -8.14
CA PRO A 594 18.00 73.86 -8.15
C PRO A 594 17.40 73.56 -9.54
N THR A 595 16.62 72.47 -9.61
CA THR A 595 15.66 72.01 -10.65
C THR A 595 15.75 72.68 -12.03
N ARG A 596 16.81 72.33 -12.78
CA ARG A 596 17.00 72.75 -14.19
C ARG A 596 16.22 71.89 -15.19
N ILE A 597 15.76 70.72 -14.76
CA ILE A 597 14.85 69.85 -15.51
C ILE A 597 13.48 69.94 -14.83
N ARG A 598 12.45 70.30 -15.59
CA ARG A 598 11.06 70.40 -15.14
C ARG A 598 10.22 69.39 -15.89
N THR A 599 9.37 68.68 -15.18
CA THR A 599 8.56 67.59 -15.73
C THR A 599 7.08 67.83 -15.44
N HIS A 600 6.22 67.79 -16.46
CA HIS A 600 4.77 67.87 -16.26
C HIS A 600 4.03 66.82 -17.09
N GLY A 601 3.12 66.09 -16.47
CA GLY A 601 2.28 65.13 -17.18
C GLY A 601 1.55 64.18 -16.24
N ASP A 602 0.59 63.45 -16.81
CA ASP A 602 -0.25 62.49 -16.07
C ASP A 602 0.53 61.24 -15.67
N PHE A 603 0.08 60.53 -14.64
CA PHE A 603 0.69 59.25 -14.25
C PHE A 603 0.47 58.19 -15.34
N VAL A 604 1.57 57.70 -15.91
CA VAL A 604 1.55 56.67 -16.96
C VAL A 604 2.57 55.59 -16.68
N LEU A 605 2.18 54.35 -16.93
CA LEU A 605 3.04 53.18 -16.87
C LEU A 605 3.43 52.76 -18.29
N LEU A 606 4.70 52.45 -18.52
CA LEU A 606 5.21 51.90 -19.77
C LEU A 606 5.46 50.41 -19.61
N ASN A 607 5.10 49.61 -20.62
CA ASN A 607 5.48 48.21 -20.63
C ASN A 607 7.01 48.04 -20.75
N PRO A 608 7.59 46.88 -20.38
CA PRO A 608 9.04 46.68 -20.32
C PRO A 608 9.82 47.08 -21.59
N GLN A 609 9.23 46.82 -22.77
CA GLN A 609 9.85 47.17 -24.05
C GLN A 609 9.90 48.68 -24.27
N ALA A 610 8.80 49.40 -24.01
CA ALA A 610 8.77 50.85 -24.12
C ALA A 610 9.60 51.53 -23.04
N TYR A 611 9.60 50.99 -21.81
CA TYR A 611 10.42 51.49 -20.71
C TYR A 611 11.91 51.43 -21.05
N SER A 612 12.41 50.27 -21.50
CA SER A 612 13.82 50.09 -21.89
C SER A 612 14.23 50.98 -23.09
N THR A 613 13.34 51.13 -24.06
CA THR A 613 13.59 51.95 -25.25
C THR A 613 13.64 53.44 -24.87
N MET A 614 12.69 53.90 -24.06
CA MET A 614 12.65 55.28 -23.60
C MET A 614 13.81 55.60 -22.66
N ALA A 615 14.33 54.64 -21.89
CA ALA A 615 15.50 54.83 -21.03
C ALA A 615 16.72 55.29 -21.84
N LEU A 616 17.00 54.60 -22.94
CA LEU A 616 18.09 54.97 -23.86
C LEU A 616 17.84 56.33 -24.53
N VAL A 617 16.61 56.60 -24.96
CA VAL A 617 16.27 57.88 -25.62
C VAL A 617 16.43 59.06 -24.65
N ILE A 618 15.91 58.94 -23.42
CA ILE A 618 16.02 59.97 -22.39
C ILE A 618 17.47 60.14 -21.96
N HIS A 619 18.22 59.05 -21.78
CA HIS A 619 19.65 59.10 -21.46
C HIS A 619 20.46 59.90 -22.50
N GLU A 620 20.22 59.64 -23.79
CA GLU A 620 20.90 60.37 -24.87
C GLU A 620 20.47 61.84 -24.94
N LEU A 621 19.19 62.16 -24.69
CA LEU A 621 18.71 63.54 -24.64
C LEU A 621 19.32 64.33 -23.47
N VAL A 622 19.31 63.76 -22.26
CA VAL A 622 19.92 64.36 -21.07
C VAL A 622 21.43 64.55 -21.29
N THR A 623 22.12 63.54 -21.81
CA THR A 623 23.56 63.62 -22.07
C THR A 623 23.91 64.67 -23.14
N ASN A 624 23.12 64.76 -24.22
CA ASN A 624 23.33 65.76 -25.26
C ASN A 624 23.07 67.17 -24.74
N SER A 625 22.02 67.36 -23.94
CA SER A 625 21.73 68.64 -23.31
C SER A 625 22.85 69.07 -22.36
N ALA A 626 23.40 68.13 -21.57
CA ALA A 626 24.50 68.41 -20.64
C ALA A 626 25.83 68.72 -21.35
N LYS A 627 26.12 68.11 -22.50
CA LYS A 627 27.38 68.32 -23.23
C LYS A 627 27.34 69.50 -24.19
N TYR A 628 26.21 69.72 -24.84
CA TYR A 628 26.09 70.60 -26.00
C TYR A 628 24.88 71.54 -25.96
N GLY A 629 23.92 71.30 -25.07
CA GLY A 629 22.63 71.98 -25.02
C GLY A 629 22.42 72.79 -23.75
N SER A 630 21.17 72.98 -23.35
CA SER A 630 20.81 73.92 -22.27
C SER A 630 21.37 73.57 -20.90
N LEU A 631 21.58 72.27 -20.61
CA LEU A 631 22.15 71.83 -19.34
C LEU A 631 23.67 72.04 -19.23
N SER A 632 24.36 72.38 -20.32
CA SER A 632 25.81 72.66 -20.31
C SER A 632 26.21 73.99 -19.64
N ASP A 633 25.27 74.94 -19.51
CA ASP A 633 25.52 76.27 -18.90
C ASP A 633 24.47 76.64 -17.84
N SER A 634 23.63 77.68 -18.03
CA SER A 634 22.58 78.09 -17.08
C SER A 634 21.14 77.81 -17.55
N GLY A 635 20.97 77.06 -18.65
CA GLY A 635 19.67 76.79 -19.25
C GLY A 635 18.83 75.74 -18.53
N THR A 636 17.59 75.57 -19.00
CA THR A 636 16.59 74.62 -18.47
C THR A 636 16.08 73.67 -19.54
N VAL A 637 15.49 72.56 -19.10
CA VAL A 637 14.79 71.57 -19.93
C VAL A 637 13.40 71.38 -19.37
N ASP A 638 12.38 71.55 -20.20
CA ASP A 638 10.99 71.22 -19.89
C ASP A 638 10.61 69.92 -20.62
N ILE A 639 10.10 68.94 -19.88
CA ILE A 639 9.64 67.64 -20.37
C ILE A 639 8.16 67.52 -20.06
N ASP A 640 7.32 67.66 -21.08
CA ASP A 640 5.87 67.56 -20.96
C ASP A 640 5.38 66.26 -21.58
N TRP A 641 4.43 65.57 -20.95
CA TRP A 641 3.76 64.45 -21.59
C TRP A 641 2.25 64.43 -21.34
N ARG A 642 1.51 63.96 -22.34
CA ARG A 642 0.06 63.88 -22.31
C ARG A 642 -0.45 62.70 -23.13
N ARG A 643 -1.63 62.20 -22.80
CA ARG A 643 -2.31 61.22 -23.66
C ARG A 643 -3.10 61.91 -24.76
N SER A 644 -3.00 61.36 -25.96
CA SER A 644 -3.87 61.72 -27.07
C SER A 644 -5.27 61.09 -26.90
N PRO A 645 -6.31 61.58 -27.62
CA PRO A 645 -7.62 60.94 -27.64
C PRO A 645 -7.60 59.48 -28.13
N ALA A 646 -6.56 59.08 -28.87
CA ALA A 646 -6.37 57.72 -29.34
C ALA A 646 -5.66 56.80 -28.31
N GLY A 647 -5.32 57.33 -27.12
CA GLY A 647 -4.63 56.59 -26.06
C GLY A 647 -3.10 56.59 -26.18
N ASP A 648 -2.54 57.06 -27.30
CA ASP A 648 -1.09 57.21 -27.48
C ASP A 648 -0.52 58.24 -26.50
N LEU A 649 0.70 57.99 -26.01
CA LEU A 649 1.44 58.91 -25.17
C LEU A 649 2.30 59.83 -26.02
N LEU A 650 2.11 61.13 -25.85
CA LEU A 650 2.87 62.18 -26.51
C LEU A 650 3.86 62.77 -25.50
N VAL A 651 5.15 62.77 -25.83
CA VAL A 651 6.23 63.33 -25.00
C VAL A 651 6.92 64.44 -25.76
N ASP A 652 6.92 65.64 -25.18
CA ASP A 652 7.53 66.87 -25.68
C ASP A 652 8.76 67.20 -24.81
N TRP A 653 9.91 67.43 -25.44
CA TRP A 653 11.16 67.88 -24.80
C TRP A 653 11.54 69.24 -25.35
N VAL A 654 11.75 70.23 -24.49
CA VAL A 654 12.07 71.61 -24.88
C VAL A 654 13.24 72.13 -24.06
N GLU A 655 14.34 72.49 -24.74
CA GLU A 655 15.50 73.14 -24.13
C GLU A 655 15.45 74.66 -24.30
N GLN A 656 15.84 75.40 -23.26
CA GLN A 656 15.89 76.87 -23.28
C GLN A 656 17.08 77.42 -22.49
N GLY A 657 17.58 78.60 -22.89
CA GLY A 657 18.63 79.31 -22.13
C GLY A 657 20.02 78.70 -22.21
N GLY A 658 20.28 77.85 -23.22
CA GLY A 658 21.57 77.24 -23.51
C GLY A 658 22.41 77.97 -24.56
N PRO A 659 23.62 77.47 -24.88
CA PRO A 659 24.41 77.93 -26.01
C PRO A 659 23.65 77.75 -27.34
N ALA A 660 24.00 78.56 -28.35
CA ALA A 660 23.32 78.53 -29.64
C ALA A 660 23.48 77.16 -30.33
N VAL A 661 22.36 76.48 -30.56
CA VAL A 661 22.35 75.13 -31.13
C VAL A 661 22.55 75.19 -32.65
N VAL A 662 23.50 74.41 -33.15
CA VAL A 662 23.71 74.21 -34.59
C VAL A 662 23.29 72.77 -34.95
N PRO A 663 22.49 72.56 -36.02
CA PRO A 663 22.15 71.21 -36.45
C PRO A 663 23.39 70.35 -36.68
N PRO A 664 23.44 69.11 -36.18
CA PRO A 664 24.62 68.27 -36.32
C PRO A 664 24.87 67.93 -37.79
N THR A 665 26.11 68.13 -38.25
CA THR A 665 26.52 67.85 -39.64
C THR A 665 26.69 66.36 -39.93
N ARG A 666 26.67 65.50 -38.90
CA ARG A 666 26.74 64.03 -39.02
C ARG A 666 25.74 63.37 -38.07
N LYS A 667 25.15 62.25 -38.50
CA LYS A 667 24.29 61.41 -37.66
C LYS A 667 25.15 60.42 -36.88
N GLY A 668 25.42 60.72 -35.61
CA GLY A 668 26.05 59.80 -34.66
C GLY A 668 25.05 58.80 -34.07
N PHE A 669 25.53 57.87 -33.24
CA PHE A 669 24.67 56.88 -32.57
C PHE A 669 23.62 57.54 -31.66
N GLY A 670 23.97 58.58 -30.91
CA GLY A 670 23.00 59.30 -30.05
C GLY A 670 21.85 59.91 -30.83
N THR A 671 22.14 60.64 -31.92
CA THR A 671 21.09 61.13 -32.83
C THR A 671 20.30 60.01 -33.49
N THR A 672 20.90 58.83 -33.69
CA THR A 672 20.22 57.66 -34.29
C THR A 672 19.26 57.00 -33.31
N ILE A 673 19.64 56.86 -32.03
CA ILE A 673 18.73 56.38 -30.98
C ILE A 673 17.53 57.31 -30.87
N VAL A 674 17.77 58.62 -30.74
CA VAL A 674 16.68 59.58 -30.55
C VAL A 674 15.78 59.66 -31.79
N ASP A 675 16.33 59.62 -33.02
CA ASP A 675 15.52 59.65 -34.25
C ASP A 675 14.77 58.33 -34.55
N ARG A 676 15.34 57.16 -34.20
CA ARG A 676 14.90 55.86 -34.74
C ARG A 676 14.41 54.84 -33.73
N SER A 677 14.79 54.90 -32.46
CA SER A 677 14.40 53.88 -31.48
C SER A 677 12.88 53.84 -31.27
N VAL A 678 12.21 54.98 -31.12
CA VAL A 678 10.74 55.01 -30.94
C VAL A 678 10.00 54.56 -32.21
N PRO A 679 10.33 55.02 -33.44
CA PRO A 679 9.70 54.50 -34.65
C PRO A 679 9.96 53.02 -34.94
N TYR A 680 11.18 52.54 -34.69
CA TYR A 680 11.59 51.19 -35.06
C TYR A 680 11.15 50.15 -34.01
N ASP A 681 11.45 50.38 -32.73
CA ASP A 681 11.22 49.40 -31.68
C ASP A 681 9.78 49.43 -31.15
N LEU A 682 9.12 50.59 -31.17
CA LEU A 682 7.77 50.78 -30.61
C LEU A 682 6.70 50.99 -31.69
N GLY A 683 7.09 51.24 -32.95
CA GLY A 683 6.16 51.62 -34.02
C GLY A 683 5.54 53.00 -33.83
N GLY A 684 6.24 53.89 -33.12
CA GLY A 684 5.83 55.25 -32.82
C GLY A 684 6.32 56.30 -33.82
N GLU A 685 6.39 57.56 -33.39
CA GLU A 685 7.00 58.66 -34.14
C GLU A 685 8.03 59.39 -33.30
N ALA A 686 9.11 59.88 -33.93
CA ALA A 686 10.10 60.75 -33.33
C ALA A 686 10.40 61.92 -34.28
N ARG A 687 10.45 63.15 -33.76
CA ARG A 687 10.82 64.37 -34.50
C ARG A 687 11.71 65.23 -33.64
N ILE A 688 12.82 65.73 -34.19
CA ILE A 688 13.77 66.60 -33.47
C ILE A 688 14.03 67.84 -34.31
N GLU A 689 13.94 69.01 -33.67
CA GLU A 689 14.21 70.33 -34.25
C GLU A 689 15.35 71.00 -33.49
N TYR A 690 16.38 71.39 -34.23
CA TYR A 690 17.54 72.11 -33.70
C TYR A 690 17.35 73.62 -33.95
N LEU A 691 16.83 74.35 -32.96
CA LEU A 691 16.59 75.79 -33.07
C LEU A 691 17.74 76.56 -32.39
N PRO A 692 18.12 77.76 -32.86
CA PRO A 692 19.18 78.55 -32.23
C PRO A 692 18.98 78.82 -30.73
N ALA A 693 17.73 78.80 -30.24
CA ALA A 693 17.37 79.01 -28.84
C ALA A 693 17.39 77.73 -27.97
N GLY A 694 17.53 76.55 -28.57
CA GLY A 694 17.49 75.24 -27.90
C GLY A 694 16.93 74.11 -28.78
N VAL A 695 17.13 72.86 -28.35
CA VAL A 695 16.58 71.67 -29.03
C VAL A 695 15.12 71.44 -28.62
N ARG A 696 14.28 71.05 -29.58
CA ARG A 696 12.93 70.52 -29.33
C ARG A 696 12.82 69.11 -29.87
N ALA A 697 12.32 68.17 -29.08
CA ALA A 697 12.05 66.81 -29.54
C ALA A 697 10.62 66.38 -29.18
N TYR A 698 10.00 65.62 -30.08
CA TYR A 698 8.65 65.10 -29.95
C TYR A 698 8.65 63.59 -30.18
N PHE A 699 8.01 62.85 -29.28
CA PHE A 699 7.84 61.40 -29.37
C PHE A 699 6.36 61.02 -29.23
N ARG A 700 5.89 60.14 -30.12
CA ARG A 700 4.59 59.47 -30.01
C ARG A 700 4.80 57.99 -29.71
N ILE A 701 4.39 57.54 -28.54
CA ILE A 701 4.44 56.14 -28.11
C ILE A 701 3.04 55.54 -28.26
N PRO A 702 2.85 54.47 -29.06
CA PRO A 702 1.52 53.91 -29.32
C PRO A 702 0.85 53.35 -28.06
N ALA A 703 -0.48 53.46 -27.96
CA ALA A 703 -1.29 53.08 -26.79
C ALA A 703 -1.03 51.66 -26.26
N ARG A 704 -0.70 50.69 -27.13
CA ARG A 704 -0.38 49.30 -26.75
C ARG A 704 0.83 49.15 -25.81
N HIS A 705 1.66 50.20 -25.71
CA HIS A 705 2.84 50.25 -24.86
C HIS A 705 2.61 51.02 -23.55
N VAL A 706 1.42 51.60 -23.36
CA VAL A 706 1.10 52.54 -22.29
C VAL A 706 -0.08 52.01 -21.48
N HIS A 707 0.10 51.87 -20.18
CA HIS A 707 -0.93 51.39 -19.24
C HIS A 707 -1.40 52.51 -18.32
N ASP A 708 -2.69 52.50 -18.00
CA ASP A 708 -3.27 53.39 -17.00
C ASP A 708 -2.81 52.95 -15.60
N GLY A 709 -2.28 53.90 -14.82
CA GLY A 709 -2.21 53.69 -13.38
C GLY A 709 -3.63 53.82 -12.84
N GLY A 710 -4.21 52.72 -12.35
CA GLY A 710 -5.47 52.79 -11.59
C GLY A 710 -5.33 53.74 -10.40
N GLU A 711 -6.45 54.32 -9.95
CA GLU A 711 -6.54 55.33 -8.86
C GLU A 711 -6.02 54.89 -7.47
N ASP A 712 -5.34 53.75 -7.35
CA ASP A 712 -4.82 53.28 -6.08
C ASP A 712 -3.37 52.79 -6.23
N ARG A 713 -2.49 53.42 -5.45
CA ARG A 713 -1.02 53.29 -5.37
C ARG A 713 -0.23 54.26 -6.24
N THR A 714 0.12 55.40 -5.66
CA THR A 714 1.46 55.97 -5.87
C THR A 714 2.44 55.00 -5.18
N PRO A 715 3.26 54.21 -5.89
CA PRO A 715 4.42 53.62 -5.23
C PRO A 715 5.28 54.82 -4.86
N THR A 716 5.46 55.05 -3.56
CA THR A 716 6.43 56.04 -3.09
C THR A 716 7.79 55.54 -3.56
N ILE A 717 8.32 56.12 -4.63
CA ILE A 717 9.68 55.84 -5.08
C ILE A 717 10.59 56.27 -3.94
N LYS A 718 11.12 55.30 -3.21
CA LYS A 718 12.22 55.53 -2.27
C LYS A 718 13.46 55.73 -3.12
N PHE A 719 13.71 56.97 -3.53
CA PHE A 719 15.07 57.37 -3.87
C PHE A 719 15.90 57.22 -2.59
N PRO A 720 16.99 56.45 -2.57
CA PRO A 720 17.99 56.62 -1.54
C PRO A 720 18.47 58.07 -1.65
N ARG A 721 18.08 58.92 -0.70
CA ARG A 721 18.66 60.26 -0.60
C ARG A 721 20.16 60.08 -0.44
N PRO A 722 21.02 60.82 -1.17
CA PRO A 722 22.39 61.02 -0.71
C PRO A 722 22.28 61.59 0.70
N ALA A 723 22.93 60.94 1.68
CA ALA A 723 22.94 61.43 3.04
C ALA A 723 23.45 62.89 3.01
N LEU A 724 22.65 63.80 3.56
CA LEU A 724 23.00 65.22 3.69
C LEU A 724 24.20 65.32 4.67
N GLY A 725 25.40 65.50 4.10
CA GLY A 725 26.62 65.83 4.83
C GLY A 725 27.88 65.14 4.29
N HIS A 726 28.76 65.91 3.62
CA HIS A 726 30.17 65.60 3.25
C HIS A 726 30.44 64.86 1.91
N PRO A 727 31.65 64.99 1.34
CA PRO A 727 32.18 66.10 0.54
C PRO A 727 32.14 65.86 -0.99
N VAL A 728 32.34 66.95 -1.73
CA VAL A 728 32.61 66.99 -3.18
C VAL A 728 33.92 66.25 -3.48
N ALA A 729 33.85 65.25 -4.38
CA ALA A 729 34.90 64.32 -4.82
C ALA A 729 35.33 63.22 -3.81
N PRO A 730 35.39 61.93 -4.23
CA PRO A 730 35.86 60.85 -3.36
C PRO A 730 37.32 61.09 -2.95
N PRO A 731 37.74 60.76 -1.71
CA PRO A 731 39.13 60.84 -1.34
C PRO A 731 39.94 59.91 -2.26
N THR A 732 40.92 60.44 -2.97
CA THR A 732 41.72 59.67 -3.95
C THR A 732 42.72 58.71 -3.28
N GLN A 733 42.70 58.55 -1.95
CA GLN A 733 43.60 57.68 -1.18
C GLN A 733 42.92 57.05 0.06
N VAL A 734 41.69 56.51 -0.06
CA VAL A 734 40.99 55.87 1.09
C VAL A 734 41.72 54.60 1.56
N LEU A 735 42.40 53.89 0.65
CA LEU A 735 43.06 52.61 0.92
C LEU A 735 44.58 52.69 1.09
N GLY A 736 45.15 53.90 1.23
CA GLY A 736 46.61 54.06 1.37
C GLY A 736 47.17 53.20 2.52
N GLY A 737 48.09 52.29 2.22
CA GLY A 737 48.67 51.35 3.19
C GLY A 737 47.90 50.04 3.38
N GLN A 738 46.75 49.85 2.73
CA GLN A 738 45.88 48.67 2.90
C GLN A 738 46.21 47.56 1.90
N ARG A 739 46.23 46.33 2.40
CA ARG A 739 46.39 45.07 1.65
C ARG A 739 45.02 44.39 1.55
N VAL A 740 44.45 44.30 0.35
CA VAL A 740 43.05 43.87 0.16
C VAL A 740 42.98 42.45 -0.39
N LEU A 741 42.17 41.59 0.23
CA LEU A 741 41.75 40.31 -0.33
C LEU A 741 40.41 40.48 -1.06
N LEU A 742 40.38 40.21 -2.36
CA LEU A 742 39.18 40.24 -3.18
C LEU A 742 38.77 38.81 -3.54
N VAL A 743 37.54 38.40 -3.19
CA VAL A 743 37.03 37.06 -3.48
C VAL A 743 35.84 37.16 -4.43
N GLU A 744 36.00 36.66 -5.65
CA GLU A 744 35.06 36.80 -6.76
C GLU A 744 35.26 35.65 -7.77
N ASP A 745 34.20 34.92 -8.10
CA ASP A 745 34.26 33.75 -8.99
C ASP A 745 34.34 34.13 -10.49
N SER A 746 33.88 35.34 -10.82
CA SER A 746 33.91 35.89 -12.18
C SER A 746 35.18 36.72 -12.41
N LEU A 747 36.10 36.19 -13.22
CA LEU A 747 37.38 36.84 -13.53
C LEU A 747 37.25 38.28 -14.05
N ILE A 748 36.26 38.56 -14.90
CA ILE A 748 36.08 39.92 -15.46
C ILE A 748 35.65 40.89 -14.35
N ILE A 749 34.72 40.46 -13.50
CA ILE A 749 34.22 41.26 -12.38
C ILE A 749 35.34 41.45 -11.33
N ALA A 750 36.19 40.44 -11.12
CA ALA A 750 37.33 40.50 -10.23
C ALA A 750 38.37 41.52 -10.70
N LEU A 751 38.67 41.55 -12.01
CA LEU A 751 39.59 42.51 -12.61
C LEU A 751 39.06 43.95 -12.51
N ASP A 752 37.76 44.16 -12.72
CA ASP A 752 37.14 45.49 -12.57
C ASP A 752 37.19 45.97 -11.10
N ALA A 753 36.89 45.08 -10.15
CA ALA A 753 37.03 45.39 -8.72
C ALA A 753 38.49 45.65 -8.31
N GLU A 754 39.44 44.90 -8.86
CA GLU A 754 40.87 45.11 -8.64
C GLU A 754 41.31 46.50 -9.10
N ASP A 755 40.98 46.91 -10.34
CA ASP A 755 41.27 48.27 -10.86
C ASP A 755 40.64 49.37 -10.00
N VAL A 756 39.40 49.16 -9.52
CA VAL A 756 38.74 50.12 -8.61
C VAL A 756 39.48 50.24 -7.27
N LEU A 757 39.86 49.11 -6.66
CA LEU A 757 40.60 49.09 -5.39
C LEU A 757 42.00 49.69 -5.53
N GLU A 758 42.71 49.43 -6.64
CA GLU A 758 44.01 50.03 -6.95
C GLU A 758 43.91 51.56 -7.09
N ARG A 759 42.90 52.05 -7.82
CA ARG A 759 42.67 53.50 -8.00
C ARG A 759 42.30 54.23 -6.70
N LEU A 760 41.73 53.51 -5.72
CA LEU A 760 41.44 54.01 -4.38
C LEU A 760 42.68 53.99 -3.46
N GLY A 761 43.81 53.50 -3.95
CA GLY A 761 45.12 53.57 -3.31
C GLY A 761 45.53 52.32 -2.53
N ALA A 762 44.98 51.14 -2.84
CA ALA A 762 45.39 49.89 -2.20
C ALA A 762 46.86 49.55 -2.56
N ASP A 763 47.66 49.19 -1.55
CA ASP A 763 49.08 48.84 -1.75
C ASP A 763 49.24 47.51 -2.50
N ARG A 764 48.31 46.59 -2.27
CA ARG A 764 48.26 45.29 -2.94
C ARG A 764 46.86 44.70 -2.87
N VAL A 765 46.32 44.31 -4.01
CA VAL A 765 45.10 43.50 -4.12
C VAL A 765 45.51 42.06 -4.42
N THR A 766 44.89 41.09 -3.73
CA THR A 766 45.05 39.67 -4.02
C THR A 766 43.68 39.09 -4.32
N THR A 767 43.53 38.47 -5.49
CA THR A 767 42.24 37.93 -5.95
C THR A 767 42.15 36.42 -5.72
N ALA A 768 40.96 35.93 -5.36
CA ALA A 768 40.67 34.52 -5.19
C ALA A 768 39.29 34.17 -5.79
N ALA A 769 39.23 33.09 -6.57
CA ALA A 769 37.99 32.69 -7.26
C ALA A 769 37.12 31.69 -6.50
N THR A 770 37.65 31.07 -5.44
CA THR A 770 36.97 30.04 -4.65
C THR A 770 37.23 30.24 -3.16
N VAL A 771 36.36 29.66 -2.32
CA VAL A 771 36.53 29.63 -0.87
C VAL A 771 37.88 29.02 -0.48
N ASP A 772 38.24 27.89 -1.09
CA ASP A 772 39.49 27.19 -0.77
C ASP A 772 40.72 28.05 -1.13
N ALA A 773 40.72 28.67 -2.31
CA ALA A 773 41.80 29.57 -2.72
C ALA A 773 41.89 30.84 -1.84
N ALA A 774 40.76 31.35 -1.37
CA ALA A 774 40.74 32.51 -0.46
C ALA A 774 41.28 32.15 0.93
N LEU A 775 40.95 30.96 1.45
CA LEU A 775 41.49 30.46 2.71
C LEU A 775 42.99 30.17 2.61
N GLU A 776 43.45 29.56 1.51
CA GLU A 776 44.88 29.38 1.25
C GLU A 776 45.62 30.73 1.12
N ALA A 777 44.99 31.72 0.47
CA ALA A 777 45.55 33.07 0.38
C ALA A 777 45.70 33.71 1.76
N LEU A 778 44.77 33.48 2.71
CA LEU A 778 44.86 34.00 4.08
C LEU A 778 46.02 33.41 4.89
N ASP A 779 46.55 32.25 4.50
CA ASP A 779 47.70 31.63 5.17
C ASP A 779 49.05 32.16 4.65
N VAL A 780 49.06 32.74 3.45
CA VAL A 780 50.28 33.23 2.77
C VAL A 780 50.33 34.75 2.70
N PHE A 781 49.17 35.40 2.68
CA PHE A 781 48.98 36.84 2.60
C PHE A 781 48.14 37.28 3.81
N GLU A 782 48.62 38.28 4.54
CA GLU A 782 47.88 38.90 5.64
C GLU A 782 47.13 40.14 5.10
N PRO A 783 45.89 40.01 4.62
CA PRO A 783 45.12 41.18 4.23
C PRO A 783 44.79 42.01 5.47
N THR A 784 44.77 43.32 5.29
CA THR A 784 44.26 44.26 6.31
C THR A 784 42.79 44.60 6.07
N LEU A 785 42.22 44.17 4.93
CA LEU A 785 40.84 44.38 4.52
C LEU A 785 40.42 43.29 3.51
N ALA A 786 39.15 42.89 3.48
CA ALA A 786 38.63 42.02 2.41
C ALA A 786 37.30 42.48 1.80
N MET A 787 37.09 42.11 0.54
CA MET A 787 35.84 42.27 -0.21
C MET A 787 35.41 40.91 -0.76
N LEU A 788 34.22 40.44 -0.37
CA LEU A 788 33.76 39.08 -0.62
C LEU A 788 32.46 39.05 -1.43
N ASP A 789 32.47 38.46 -2.62
CA ASP A 789 31.20 38.10 -3.28
C ASP A 789 30.46 37.04 -2.48
N ILE A 790 29.16 37.23 -2.24
CA ILE A 790 28.35 36.29 -1.44
C ILE A 790 28.29 34.91 -2.10
N ASN A 791 28.13 34.86 -3.42
CA ASN A 791 27.96 33.63 -4.18
C ASN A 791 29.21 33.35 -5.02
N LEU A 792 29.91 32.25 -4.75
CA LEU A 792 31.09 31.81 -5.49
C LEU A 792 30.75 30.50 -6.21
N GLY A 793 29.97 30.60 -7.29
CA GLY A 793 29.46 29.45 -8.03
C GLY A 793 28.44 28.61 -7.23
N ASP A 794 28.86 27.42 -6.79
CA ASP A 794 28.04 26.46 -6.03
C ASP A 794 28.15 26.63 -4.51
N ARG A 795 29.00 27.55 -4.04
CA ARG A 795 29.25 27.81 -2.61
C ARG A 795 29.05 29.29 -2.27
N THR A 796 29.01 29.60 -0.98
CA THR A 796 28.98 30.97 -0.47
C THR A 796 30.31 31.34 0.17
N SER A 797 30.64 32.63 0.22
CA SER A 797 31.88 33.12 0.83
C SER A 797 31.84 33.19 2.37
N TYR A 798 30.74 32.77 3.01
CA TYR A 798 30.60 32.80 4.47
C TYR A 798 31.73 32.09 5.24
N PRO A 799 32.27 30.93 4.82
CA PRO A 799 33.42 30.33 5.51
C PRO A 799 34.68 31.21 5.48
N VAL A 800 34.86 32.02 4.43
CA VAL A 800 35.96 33.00 4.34
C VAL A 800 35.69 34.18 5.27
N ALA A 801 34.44 34.66 5.34
CA ALA A 801 34.02 35.70 6.26
C ALA A 801 34.25 35.29 7.74
N ASP A 802 33.86 34.06 8.10
CA ASP A 802 34.08 33.52 9.44
C ASP A 802 35.58 33.43 9.78
N ALA A 803 36.42 33.07 8.80
CA ALA A 803 37.87 33.01 8.95
C ALA A 803 38.55 34.39 9.08
N LEU A 804 37.98 35.43 8.46
CA LEU A 804 38.41 36.83 8.59
C LEU A 804 37.98 37.40 9.94
N ASP A 805 36.77 37.08 10.41
CA ASP A 805 36.28 37.48 11.73
C ASP A 805 37.11 36.87 12.86
N ALA A 806 37.47 35.59 12.75
CA ALA A 806 38.38 34.95 13.70
C ALA A 806 39.76 35.63 13.77
N ARG A 807 40.19 36.30 12.70
CA ARG A 807 41.47 37.03 12.60
C ARG A 807 41.33 38.53 12.89
N GLY A 808 40.11 39.03 13.14
CA GLY A 808 39.84 40.45 13.39
C GLY A 808 40.06 41.35 12.17
N ILE A 809 39.99 40.81 10.96
CA ILE A 809 40.22 41.56 9.72
C ILE A 809 38.88 42.12 9.24
N PRO A 810 38.75 43.44 9.00
CA PRO A 810 37.50 44.02 8.51
C PRO A 810 37.22 43.57 7.08
N PHE A 811 35.94 43.33 6.77
CA PHE A 811 35.52 42.97 5.42
C PHE A 811 34.11 43.49 5.10
N LEU A 812 33.81 43.52 3.80
CA LEU A 812 32.50 43.83 3.26
C LEU A 812 32.07 42.76 2.25
N PHE A 813 30.76 42.62 2.06
CA PHE A 813 30.19 41.72 1.07
C PHE A 813 29.90 42.44 -0.25
N ALA A 814 29.85 41.69 -1.34
CA ALA A 814 29.38 42.14 -2.64
C ALA A 814 28.23 41.25 -3.13
N SER A 815 27.22 41.84 -3.77
CA SER A 815 26.07 41.11 -4.32
C SER A 815 25.45 41.85 -5.51
N GLY A 816 24.87 41.10 -6.46
CA GLY A 816 24.02 41.69 -7.50
C GLY A 816 22.76 42.39 -6.97
N TYR A 817 22.31 42.02 -5.76
CA TYR A 817 21.10 42.55 -5.11
C TYR A 817 21.37 43.71 -4.12
N GLY A 818 22.64 44.11 -3.93
CA GLY A 818 23.02 45.20 -3.03
C GLY A 818 22.61 45.00 -1.56
N GLU A 819 22.17 46.08 -0.89
CA GLU A 819 21.73 46.08 0.52
C GLU A 819 20.49 45.20 0.79
N GLN A 820 19.79 44.72 -0.25
CA GLN A 820 18.65 43.80 -0.11
C GLN A 820 19.08 42.33 0.03
N ALA A 821 20.38 42.03 -0.07
CA ALA A 821 20.91 40.69 0.13
C ALA A 821 20.68 40.23 1.59
N GLN A 822 19.94 39.13 1.76
CA GLN A 822 19.72 38.55 3.08
C GLN A 822 21.00 37.85 3.56
N LEU A 823 21.72 38.50 4.47
CA LEU A 823 22.85 37.92 5.17
C LEU A 823 22.36 37.07 6.37
N PRO A 824 23.06 35.97 6.71
CA PRO A 824 22.83 35.23 7.96
C PRO A 824 22.93 36.16 9.18
N GLU A 825 22.21 35.86 10.27
CA GLU A 825 22.19 36.71 11.49
C GLU A 825 23.59 37.09 11.99
N GLN A 826 24.55 36.16 11.92
CA GLN A 826 25.95 36.37 12.30
C GLN A 826 26.67 37.48 11.50
N HIS A 827 26.23 37.75 10.28
CA HIS A 827 26.82 38.72 9.35
C HIS A 827 25.88 39.89 9.01
N GLY A 828 24.69 39.96 9.63
CA GLY A 828 23.62 40.90 9.27
C GLY A 828 23.94 42.39 9.47
N GLY A 829 24.99 42.73 10.23
CA GLY A 829 25.45 44.10 10.43
C GLY A 829 26.55 44.57 9.46
N ARG A 830 26.96 43.72 8.50
CA ARG A 830 28.07 44.03 7.57
C ARG A 830 27.57 44.82 6.35
N SER A 831 28.42 45.70 5.85
CA SER A 831 28.14 46.48 4.63
C SER A 831 28.14 45.58 3.39
N VAL A 832 27.17 45.80 2.50
CA VAL A 832 27.05 45.10 1.21
C VAL A 832 27.18 46.11 0.06
N VAL A 833 28.15 45.89 -0.82
CA VAL A 833 28.35 46.66 -2.05
C VAL A 833 27.55 46.00 -3.19
N GLN A 834 26.84 46.82 -3.96
CA GLN A 834 26.09 46.34 -5.11
C GLN A 834 26.98 46.25 -6.36
N LYS A 835 26.91 45.13 -7.08
CA LYS A 835 27.53 44.98 -8.41
C LYS A 835 26.64 45.66 -9.48
N PRO A 836 27.20 46.32 -10.52
CA PRO A 836 28.62 46.45 -10.86
C PRO A 836 29.39 47.42 -9.95
N TYR A 837 30.70 47.19 -9.79
CA TYR A 837 31.56 48.01 -8.92
C TYR A 837 31.86 49.37 -9.57
N THR A 838 31.68 50.45 -8.82
CA THR A 838 32.12 51.79 -9.22
C THR A 838 33.03 52.38 -8.15
N ILE A 839 33.89 53.33 -8.52
CA ILE A 839 34.81 53.97 -7.57
C ILE A 839 34.02 54.59 -6.40
N GLU A 840 32.86 55.16 -6.68
CA GLU A 840 32.00 55.83 -5.69
C GLU A 840 31.34 54.84 -4.73
N ASN A 841 30.80 53.72 -5.22
CA ASN A 841 30.08 52.77 -4.37
C ASN A 841 31.04 51.98 -3.46
N VAL A 842 32.22 51.62 -3.98
CA VAL A 842 33.28 50.95 -3.23
C VAL A 842 33.88 51.93 -2.22
N ALA A 843 34.24 53.15 -2.61
CA ALA A 843 34.78 54.16 -1.69
C ALA A 843 33.84 54.46 -0.52
N ARG A 844 32.53 54.57 -0.78
CA ARG A 844 31.52 54.82 0.26
C ARG A 844 31.43 53.69 1.27
N ALA A 845 31.41 52.43 0.80
CA ALA A 845 31.33 51.28 1.70
C ALA A 845 32.63 51.11 2.52
N LEU A 846 33.78 51.41 1.91
CA LEU A 846 35.07 51.38 2.58
C LEU A 846 35.22 52.47 3.64
N ASP A 847 34.74 53.69 3.37
CA ASP A 847 34.77 54.78 4.33
C ASP A 847 33.93 54.46 5.59
N GLN A 848 32.74 53.87 5.39
CA GLN A 848 31.91 53.39 6.50
C GLN A 848 32.62 52.29 7.31
N LEU A 849 33.23 51.32 6.63
CA LEU A 849 33.91 50.20 7.26
C LEU A 849 35.15 50.66 8.05
N LEU A 850 35.97 51.53 7.49
CA LEU A 850 37.22 52.01 8.09
C LEU A 850 37.00 53.04 9.21
N THR A 851 35.90 53.80 9.17
CA THR A 851 35.53 54.75 10.24
C THR A 851 34.94 54.04 11.46
N SER A 852 34.33 52.87 11.27
CA SER A 852 33.79 52.05 12.37
C SER A 852 34.85 51.34 13.24
N VAL A 853 36.11 51.31 12.77
CA VAL A 853 37.24 50.59 13.39
C VAL A 853 38.21 51.55 14.13
N ARG A 854 37.97 52.87 14.09
CA ARG A 854 38.82 53.88 14.76
C ARG A 854 38.42 54.20 16.20
#